data_AF-A0AAU1GSM1-F1
#
_entry.id   AF-A0AAU1GSM1-F1
#
_cell.length_a   1.000
_cell.length_b   1.000
_cell.length_c   1.000
_cell.angle_alpha   90.00
_cell.angle_beta   90.00
_cell.angle_gamma   90.00
#
_symmetry.space_group_name_H-M   'P 1'
#
loop_
_entity.id
_entity.type
_entity.pdbx_description
1 polymer ?
#
loop_
_entity_poly.entity_id
_entity_poly.type
_entity_poly.pdbx_seq_one_letter_code
_entity_poly.pdbx_strand_id
1 'polypeptide(L)'
;MSPAPRKRSHALRTVLPLLLSMLAALLYGATATAQAAGSVLEAESAQLSGGAAVSTEHPGYTGSGFVGGFTDANKGAASVAFAVHSEAAGAGSIAIRYANGTTATMTLSLYVNGDRIRQVSLPATTNWDTWATHEEAVGYRAGDNTVTWTFTTSDSGNVNLDNATPATPATPTDPGPTTLTHQAEDAFFSGGAAKATTASGYEGSAYLSGLTATGARTVFSVSAPGAATYPLTVRYRTPGSAAATTTLRANGTTVRRLTLPGTGGAWATAGTDVPLRAALNSLTLRTATGDNGDYQLDGIAVTGSTPSAARGATLPYTTYEAEGGSTNATTIGPDRTYLSVASETSGRKAVVLDSAGEYVQFTLTKPANALTLRYSLPDNAAGTGTDATLSVYADGTALKDLPLSSRYSWVYGGYPYNNDPSQGSGHHFFDETRTLLGQELPAGTVLRFQKDAGDTAASYTLDLVETETAPAALTMPATGFVSATTLGVTPDDSTDDTSALNSALSTATSQGKGLWLPSGTYDISGHIDLVGADLRGAGQWHTVLRGKNGKGGLFGRGGTSNVQDLMIAGDVSYRDDANFDAAVEGDFGNGSTLQNIWIEHTKVGLWIDAPTTGLLATGLRIRDTFADGVNLHKGTAGSEVSQSSIRNTGDDGLAMFSEAQAVTDCAFRFNTVQLPLLANTVGIYGGHANRVEDNLLADTVTGSSGIAISSRFAPVPFSGTTAVLRNTLTRTGGYEPNWQSRLGALWIYADSSDITAPVLLQDNDVLDSTYSGLLISWQKNVSALTVDGLKVDRAGSYGIEINSAGAGTFSGVTVSGATDGGLSAAGGFAITRGTGNTGW
;
A
#
# COMPACT_ATOMS: atom_id res chain seq x y z
N MET A 1 -18.05 -91.75 -11.68
CA MET A 1 -18.74 -92.19 -12.91
C MET A 1 -18.75 -91.02 -13.89
N SER A 2 -18.01 -91.11 -15.00
CA SER A 2 -18.31 -90.36 -16.25
C SER A 2 -19.64 -90.89 -16.83
N PRO A 3 -20.41 -90.15 -17.67
CA PRO A 3 -19.91 -89.38 -18.82
C PRO A 3 -20.64 -88.05 -19.19
N ALA A 4 -20.03 -87.36 -20.17
CA ALA A 4 -20.50 -86.24 -21.01
C ALA A 4 -21.70 -86.65 -21.93
N PRO A 5 -22.27 -85.83 -22.88
CA PRO A 5 -21.76 -84.58 -23.49
C PRO A 5 -22.75 -83.46 -23.96
N ARG A 6 -22.18 -82.27 -24.32
CA ARG A 6 -22.47 -81.30 -25.44
C ARG A 6 -23.95 -80.83 -25.69
N LYS A 7 -24.28 -79.56 -26.00
CA LYS A 7 -23.57 -78.43 -26.65
C LYS A 7 -24.46 -77.14 -26.66
N ARG A 8 -23.79 -75.97 -26.76
CA ARG A 8 -24.26 -74.60 -27.16
C ARG A 8 -25.10 -73.85 -26.09
N SER A 9 -24.89 -72.57 -25.79
CA SER A 9 -24.26 -71.44 -26.48
C SER A 9 -23.77 -70.40 -25.45
N HIS A 10 -22.73 -69.64 -25.82
CA HIS A 10 -22.07 -68.63 -24.98
C HIS A 10 -22.98 -67.46 -24.59
N ALA A 11 -23.02 -67.17 -23.29
CA ALA A 11 -23.22 -65.82 -22.74
C ALA A 11 -22.39 -65.74 -21.46
N LEU A 12 -21.41 -64.85 -21.41
CA LEU A 12 -20.80 -64.44 -20.14
C LEU A 12 -20.42 -62.97 -20.21
N ARG A 13 -21.05 -62.21 -19.31
CA ARG A 13 -20.75 -60.82 -18.98
C ARG A 13 -19.62 -60.77 -17.95
N THR A 14 -18.82 -59.69 -18.07
CA THR A 14 -18.01 -59.00 -17.05
C THR A 14 -16.84 -59.75 -16.39
N VAL A 15 -15.60 -59.27 -16.62
CA VAL A 15 -14.84 -58.33 -15.75
C VAL A 15 -13.64 -57.79 -16.55
N LEU A 16 -13.43 -56.46 -16.48
CA LEU A 16 -12.33 -55.64 -17.03
C LEU A 16 -11.06 -55.80 -16.15
N PRO A 17 -9.82 -55.77 -16.68
CA PRO A 17 -9.06 -54.50 -16.64
C PRO A 17 -8.01 -54.31 -17.77
N LEU A 18 -7.59 -53.04 -17.94
CA LEU A 18 -6.29 -52.55 -18.41
C LEU A 18 -5.80 -52.87 -19.85
N LEU A 19 -5.16 -51.85 -20.45
CA LEU A 19 -4.54 -51.80 -21.78
C LEU A 19 -5.47 -51.55 -22.98
N LEU A 20 -5.89 -50.29 -23.19
CA LEU A 20 -5.85 -49.62 -24.49
C LEU A 20 -6.27 -48.14 -24.36
N SER A 21 -5.32 -47.24 -24.11
CA SER A 21 -5.51 -45.80 -24.40
C SER A 21 -4.23 -45.06 -24.75
N MET A 22 -3.07 -45.75 -24.83
CA MET A 22 -1.85 -45.26 -25.47
C MET A 22 -1.73 -45.81 -26.91
N LEU A 23 -2.74 -45.59 -27.76
CA LEU A 23 -2.57 -45.72 -29.23
C LEU A 23 -3.78 -45.14 -30.01
N ALA A 24 -4.07 -43.85 -29.83
CA ALA A 24 -4.99 -43.12 -30.72
C ALA A 24 -4.66 -41.61 -30.81
N ALA A 25 -3.39 -41.22 -30.60
CA ALA A 25 -2.93 -39.83 -30.72
C ALA A 25 -1.93 -39.62 -31.87
N LEU A 26 -1.89 -40.55 -32.84
CA LEU A 26 -1.12 -40.38 -34.07
C LEU A 26 -2.03 -40.69 -35.26
N LEU A 27 -2.75 -39.68 -35.75
CA LEU A 27 -3.06 -39.43 -37.17
C LEU A 27 -4.02 -38.22 -37.28
N TYR A 28 -3.47 -37.11 -37.80
CA TYR A 28 -4.07 -35.79 -38.12
C TYR A 28 -4.47 -34.89 -36.92
N GLY A 29 -4.05 -33.62 -36.79
CA GLY A 29 -3.44 -32.70 -37.74
C GLY A 29 -2.38 -31.78 -37.11
N ALA A 30 -1.64 -31.08 -37.97
CA ALA A 30 -0.61 -30.13 -37.60
C ALA A 30 -1.18 -29.07 -36.63
N THR A 31 -0.52 -28.85 -35.50
CA THR A 31 -0.75 -27.66 -34.67
C THR A 31 -0.31 -26.44 -35.48
N ALA A 32 -1.25 -25.54 -35.78
CA ALA A 32 -0.92 -24.24 -36.38
C ALA A 32 0.12 -23.54 -35.49
N THR A 33 1.21 -23.07 -36.08
CA THR A 33 2.21 -22.24 -35.37
C THR A 33 1.58 -20.90 -35.04
N ALA A 34 1.75 -20.38 -33.81
CA ALA A 34 1.24 -19.06 -33.47
C ALA A 34 1.97 -17.97 -34.27
N GLN A 35 1.20 -17.04 -34.85
CA GLN A 35 1.74 -15.92 -35.62
C GLN A 35 1.71 -14.61 -34.82
N ALA A 36 2.68 -13.73 -35.07
CA ALA A 36 2.80 -12.43 -34.40
C ALA A 36 1.65 -11.47 -34.73
N ALA A 37 1.40 -10.53 -33.82
CA ALA A 37 0.35 -9.51 -33.95
C ALA A 37 0.47 -8.64 -35.20
N GLY A 38 -0.67 -8.27 -35.78
CA GLY A 38 -0.74 -7.49 -37.03
C GLY A 38 -0.55 -8.30 -38.32
N SER A 39 -0.44 -9.63 -38.24
CA SER A 39 -0.52 -10.51 -39.40
C SER A 39 -1.96 -10.95 -39.69
N VAL A 40 -2.31 -11.06 -40.97
CA VAL A 40 -3.58 -11.66 -41.39
C VAL A 40 -3.46 -13.18 -41.23
N LEU A 41 -4.31 -13.77 -40.41
CA LEU A 41 -4.40 -15.21 -40.17
C LEU A 41 -5.51 -15.79 -41.04
N GLU A 42 -5.13 -16.47 -42.12
CA GLU A 42 -6.08 -17.10 -43.05
C GLU A 42 -6.85 -18.24 -42.35
N ALA A 43 -8.18 -18.22 -42.42
CA ALA A 43 -9.04 -19.15 -41.69
C ALA A 43 -8.84 -20.60 -42.15
N GLU A 44 -8.55 -20.82 -43.42
CA GLU A 44 -8.26 -22.15 -43.97
C GLU A 44 -6.93 -22.75 -43.50
N SER A 45 -6.05 -21.93 -42.91
CA SER A 45 -4.83 -22.37 -42.24
C SER A 45 -4.99 -22.52 -40.72
N ALA A 46 -6.15 -22.14 -40.18
CA ALA A 46 -6.47 -22.29 -38.76
C ALA A 46 -6.83 -23.75 -38.41
N GLN A 47 -6.93 -24.05 -37.12
CA GLN A 47 -7.37 -25.37 -36.70
C GLN A 47 -8.90 -25.49 -36.84
N LEU A 48 -9.34 -26.35 -37.75
CA LEU A 48 -10.76 -26.59 -38.05
C LEU A 48 -11.28 -27.82 -37.33
N SER A 49 -12.50 -27.77 -36.81
CA SER A 49 -13.15 -28.94 -36.21
C SER A 49 -14.67 -28.94 -36.35
N GLY A 50 -15.31 -30.06 -36.00
CA GLY A 50 -16.76 -30.17 -35.85
C GLY A 50 -17.59 -29.94 -37.11
N GLY A 51 -16.98 -30.10 -38.29
CA GLY A 51 -17.64 -29.91 -39.58
C GLY A 51 -17.36 -28.56 -40.26
N ALA A 52 -16.58 -27.68 -39.64
CA ALA A 52 -15.99 -26.53 -40.32
C ALA A 52 -15.00 -27.02 -41.40
N ALA A 53 -15.09 -26.46 -42.61
CA ALA A 53 -14.30 -26.93 -43.75
C ALA A 53 -13.97 -25.80 -44.72
N VAL A 54 -12.82 -25.95 -45.40
CA VAL A 54 -12.35 -25.02 -46.42
C VAL A 54 -13.20 -25.12 -47.68
N SER A 55 -13.58 -23.99 -48.25
CA SER A 55 -14.28 -23.86 -49.53
C SER A 55 -13.68 -22.71 -50.35
N THR A 56 -13.98 -22.71 -51.64
CA THR A 56 -13.53 -21.71 -52.62
C THR A 56 -14.67 -21.26 -53.54
N GLU A 57 -15.92 -21.62 -53.21
CA GLU A 57 -17.06 -21.48 -54.13
C GLU A 57 -17.54 -20.04 -54.33
N HIS A 58 -17.16 -19.14 -53.42
CA HIS A 58 -17.43 -17.71 -53.48
C HIS A 58 -16.12 -16.94 -53.70
N PRO A 59 -16.02 -16.03 -54.68
CA PRO A 59 -14.82 -15.21 -54.89
C PRO A 59 -14.64 -14.14 -53.80
N GLY A 60 -13.44 -13.55 -53.74
CA GLY A 60 -13.15 -12.37 -52.92
C GLY A 60 -12.61 -12.64 -51.51
N TYR A 61 -12.37 -13.91 -51.15
CA TYR A 61 -11.60 -14.33 -49.97
C TYR A 61 -10.09 -14.03 -50.15
N THR A 62 -9.33 -14.05 -49.06
CA THR A 62 -7.86 -13.94 -49.04
C THR A 62 -7.20 -15.32 -48.92
N GLY A 63 -5.90 -15.42 -49.16
CA GLY A 63 -5.22 -16.71 -49.14
C GLY A 63 -5.70 -17.67 -50.25
N SER A 64 -5.94 -18.92 -49.86
CA SER A 64 -6.25 -20.06 -50.73
C SER A 64 -7.72 -20.52 -50.65
N GLY A 65 -8.47 -20.07 -49.65
CA GLY A 65 -9.89 -20.38 -49.48
C GLY A 65 -10.51 -19.58 -48.33
N PHE A 66 -11.71 -19.96 -47.94
CA PHE A 66 -12.35 -19.51 -46.69
C PHE A 66 -12.92 -20.72 -45.97
N VAL A 67 -13.34 -20.56 -44.71
CA VAL A 67 -13.98 -21.62 -43.94
C VAL A 67 -15.49 -21.41 -43.84
N GLY A 68 -16.23 -22.39 -44.33
CA GLY A 68 -17.67 -22.53 -44.12
C GLY A 68 -17.99 -23.73 -43.21
N GLY A 69 -19.19 -24.29 -43.36
CA GLY A 69 -19.60 -25.49 -42.62
C GLY A 69 -20.30 -25.22 -41.29
N PHE A 70 -20.60 -23.96 -40.97
CA PHE A 70 -21.42 -23.54 -39.84
C PHE A 70 -22.93 -23.77 -40.11
N THR A 71 -23.30 -24.94 -40.64
CA THR A 71 -24.68 -25.31 -41.01
C THR A 71 -25.37 -26.03 -39.86
N ASP A 72 -26.71 -26.07 -39.84
CA ASP A 72 -27.48 -26.69 -38.75
C ASP A 72 -27.07 -28.15 -38.43
N ALA A 73 -26.55 -28.89 -39.42
CA ALA A 73 -26.03 -30.25 -39.21
C ALA A 73 -24.79 -30.30 -38.28
N ASN A 74 -24.02 -29.21 -38.21
CA ASN A 74 -22.79 -29.07 -37.44
C ASN A 74 -22.96 -28.17 -36.20
N LYS A 75 -24.20 -27.83 -35.86
CA LYS A 75 -24.54 -26.96 -34.73
C LYS A 75 -24.13 -27.60 -33.41
N GLY A 76 -23.45 -26.83 -32.56
CA GLY A 76 -22.85 -27.29 -31.31
C GLY A 76 -21.43 -27.83 -31.44
N ALA A 77 -20.88 -27.96 -32.65
CA ALA A 77 -19.58 -28.60 -32.88
C ALA A 77 -18.62 -27.79 -33.78
N ALA A 78 -19.08 -27.19 -34.88
CA ALA A 78 -18.19 -26.54 -35.85
C ALA A 78 -17.37 -25.39 -35.23
N SER A 79 -16.06 -25.38 -35.44
CA SER A 79 -15.19 -24.31 -34.95
C SER A 79 -13.95 -24.04 -35.82
N VAL A 80 -13.44 -22.82 -35.69
CA VAL A 80 -12.19 -22.32 -36.29
C VAL A 80 -11.36 -21.69 -35.19
N ALA A 81 -10.17 -22.23 -34.92
CA ALA A 81 -9.27 -21.76 -33.87
C ALA A 81 -7.97 -21.18 -34.45
N PHE A 82 -7.77 -19.88 -34.22
CA PHE A 82 -6.59 -19.12 -34.63
C PHE A 82 -5.54 -19.13 -33.52
N ALA A 83 -4.27 -19.35 -33.87
CA ALA A 83 -3.14 -19.25 -32.95
C ALA A 83 -2.49 -17.86 -33.04
N VAL A 84 -2.46 -17.13 -31.92
CA VAL A 84 -2.00 -15.72 -31.85
C VAL A 84 -0.87 -15.59 -30.84
N HIS A 85 0.29 -15.08 -31.25
CA HIS A 85 1.37 -14.76 -30.32
C HIS A 85 1.27 -13.30 -29.87
N SER A 86 1.34 -13.06 -28.55
CA SER A 86 1.34 -11.73 -27.95
C SER A 86 2.58 -11.51 -27.09
N GLU A 87 3.32 -10.45 -27.36
CA GLU A 87 4.55 -10.11 -26.60
C GLU A 87 4.26 -9.65 -25.16
N ALA A 88 3.03 -9.18 -24.89
CA ALA A 88 2.60 -8.72 -23.57
C ALA A 88 1.16 -9.18 -23.26
N ALA A 89 0.83 -9.32 -21.98
CA ALA A 89 -0.55 -9.56 -21.54
C ALA A 89 -1.34 -8.24 -21.50
N GLY A 90 -2.63 -8.28 -21.80
CA GLY A 90 -3.49 -7.09 -21.74
C GLY A 90 -4.64 -7.09 -22.74
N ALA A 91 -5.30 -5.94 -22.84
CA ALA A 91 -6.41 -5.72 -23.77
C ALA A 91 -5.92 -5.56 -25.21
N GLY A 92 -6.58 -6.25 -26.14
CA GLY A 92 -6.39 -6.15 -27.57
C GLY A 92 -7.71 -6.39 -28.32
N SER A 93 -7.63 -6.71 -29.60
CA SER A 93 -8.80 -7.06 -30.40
C SER A 93 -8.51 -8.18 -31.40
N ILE A 94 -9.59 -8.75 -31.95
CA ILE A 94 -9.57 -9.68 -33.07
C ILE A 94 -10.60 -9.22 -34.10
N ALA A 95 -10.12 -8.88 -35.30
CA ALA A 95 -10.98 -8.54 -36.44
C ALA A 95 -11.19 -9.78 -37.31
N ILE A 96 -12.42 -10.24 -37.48
CA ILE A 96 -12.77 -11.36 -38.36
C ILE A 96 -13.35 -10.83 -39.67
N ARG A 97 -12.78 -11.26 -40.80
CA ARG A 97 -13.35 -11.05 -42.13
C ARG A 97 -14.30 -12.19 -42.45
N TYR A 98 -15.53 -11.88 -42.84
CA TYR A 98 -16.59 -12.85 -43.02
C TYR A 98 -17.54 -12.48 -44.17
N ALA A 99 -18.25 -13.47 -44.69
CA ALA A 99 -19.39 -13.28 -45.58
C ALA A 99 -20.65 -13.90 -44.95
N ASN A 100 -21.74 -13.18 -45.00
CA ASN A 100 -23.06 -13.63 -44.57
C ASN A 100 -24.05 -13.27 -45.68
N GLY A 101 -24.10 -14.10 -46.73
CA GLY A 101 -24.99 -13.87 -47.87
C GLY A 101 -26.46 -14.20 -47.58
N THR A 102 -26.84 -14.38 -46.31
CA THR A 102 -28.24 -14.48 -45.89
C THR A 102 -28.86 -13.08 -45.81
N THR A 103 -30.16 -12.98 -45.49
CA THR A 103 -30.84 -11.70 -45.30
C THR A 103 -30.93 -11.27 -43.83
N ALA A 104 -30.35 -12.03 -42.91
CA ALA A 104 -30.45 -11.78 -41.47
C ALA A 104 -29.07 -11.71 -40.81
N THR A 105 -28.99 -11.00 -39.69
CA THR A 105 -27.80 -11.04 -38.82
C THR A 105 -27.64 -12.44 -38.27
N MET A 106 -26.45 -13.01 -38.45
CA MET A 106 -26.08 -14.33 -37.97
C MET A 106 -25.15 -14.25 -36.76
N THR A 107 -24.95 -15.36 -36.05
CA THR A 107 -24.15 -15.36 -34.82
C THR A 107 -23.21 -16.56 -34.74
N LEU A 108 -22.06 -16.33 -34.10
CA LEU A 108 -21.09 -17.34 -33.64
C LEU A 108 -20.59 -16.95 -32.24
N SER A 109 -20.18 -17.92 -31.43
CA SER A 109 -19.59 -17.66 -30.11
C SER A 109 -18.06 -17.57 -30.18
N LEU A 110 -17.49 -16.55 -29.53
CA LEU A 110 -16.06 -16.29 -29.45
C LEU A 110 -15.48 -16.81 -28.13
N TYR A 111 -14.36 -17.51 -28.22
CA TYR A 111 -13.58 -18.03 -27.10
C TYR A 111 -12.13 -17.56 -27.19
N VAL A 112 -11.49 -17.34 -26.05
CA VAL A 112 -10.05 -17.04 -25.96
C VAL A 112 -9.43 -17.94 -24.90
N ASN A 113 -8.39 -18.67 -25.27
CA ASN A 113 -7.68 -19.62 -24.39
C ASN A 113 -8.59 -20.65 -23.71
N GLY A 114 -9.68 -21.05 -24.38
CA GLY A 114 -10.68 -22.00 -23.88
C GLY A 114 -11.87 -21.37 -23.16
N ASP A 115 -11.78 -20.09 -22.77
CA ASP A 115 -12.84 -19.39 -22.05
C ASP A 115 -13.83 -18.72 -23.02
N ARG A 116 -15.14 -18.90 -22.79
CA ARG A 116 -16.18 -18.27 -23.60
C ARG A 116 -16.25 -16.78 -23.28
N ILE A 117 -16.01 -15.93 -24.28
CA ILE A 117 -16.03 -14.47 -24.12
C ILE A 117 -17.46 -13.94 -24.31
N ARG A 118 -18.05 -14.17 -25.49
CA ARG A 118 -19.43 -13.73 -25.82
C ARG A 118 -19.95 -14.37 -27.10
N GLN A 119 -21.25 -14.22 -27.36
CA GLN A 119 -21.86 -14.44 -28.67
C GLN A 119 -21.70 -13.18 -29.53
N VAL A 120 -21.21 -13.33 -30.75
CA VAL A 120 -20.90 -12.25 -31.68
C VAL A 120 -21.94 -12.23 -32.79
N SER A 121 -22.42 -11.04 -33.13
CA SER A 121 -23.38 -10.80 -34.21
C SER A 121 -22.66 -10.36 -35.48
N LEU A 122 -22.95 -11.05 -36.58
CA LEU A 122 -22.36 -10.87 -37.91
C LEU A 122 -23.47 -10.49 -38.89
N PRO A 123 -23.70 -9.17 -39.12
CA PRO A 123 -24.71 -8.67 -40.05
C PRO A 123 -24.67 -9.29 -41.45
N ALA A 124 -25.80 -9.27 -42.17
CA ALA A 124 -25.85 -9.71 -43.55
C ALA A 124 -24.92 -8.87 -44.44
N THR A 125 -24.11 -9.54 -45.26
CA THR A 125 -23.39 -8.91 -46.37
C THR A 125 -24.28 -8.85 -47.60
N THR A 126 -23.88 -8.10 -48.65
CA THR A 126 -24.71 -7.94 -49.86
C THR A 126 -25.04 -9.27 -50.54
N ASN A 127 -24.08 -10.19 -50.55
CA ASN A 127 -24.20 -11.57 -51.02
C ASN A 127 -22.99 -12.36 -50.50
N TRP A 128 -22.93 -13.66 -50.81
CA TRP A 128 -21.83 -14.54 -50.39
C TRP A 128 -20.46 -14.20 -51.01
N ASP A 129 -20.44 -13.43 -52.09
CA ASP A 129 -19.21 -12.97 -52.77
C ASP A 129 -18.72 -11.62 -52.21
N THR A 130 -19.45 -11.06 -51.24
CA THR A 130 -19.15 -9.80 -50.58
C THR A 130 -18.77 -10.04 -49.13
N TRP A 131 -17.61 -9.53 -48.74
CA TRP A 131 -16.99 -9.77 -47.44
C TRP A 131 -16.97 -8.48 -46.62
N ALA A 132 -17.24 -8.60 -45.32
CA ALA A 132 -17.16 -7.54 -44.33
C ALA A 132 -16.16 -7.91 -43.23
N THR A 133 -15.74 -6.94 -42.44
CA THR A 133 -14.89 -7.16 -41.26
C THR A 133 -15.65 -6.74 -40.01
N HIS A 134 -15.62 -7.58 -38.97
CA HIS A 134 -16.18 -7.31 -37.66
C HIS A 134 -15.09 -7.45 -36.60
N GLU A 135 -14.99 -6.51 -35.66
CA GLU A 135 -13.93 -6.47 -34.66
C GLU A 135 -14.49 -6.65 -33.25
N GLU A 136 -13.82 -7.49 -32.46
CA GLU A 136 -14.16 -7.77 -31.07
C GLU A 136 -12.99 -7.49 -30.13
N ALA A 137 -13.27 -6.82 -29.01
CA ALA A 137 -12.29 -6.61 -27.95
C ALA A 137 -12.07 -7.90 -27.14
N VAL A 138 -10.81 -8.29 -26.94
CA VAL A 138 -10.38 -9.51 -26.24
C VAL A 138 -9.17 -9.24 -25.34
N GLY A 139 -8.95 -10.11 -24.35
CA GLY A 139 -7.74 -10.08 -23.52
C GLY A 139 -6.75 -11.16 -23.97
N TYR A 140 -5.49 -10.79 -24.20
CA TYR A 140 -4.40 -11.71 -24.50
C TYR A 140 -3.54 -11.94 -23.26
N ARG A 141 -3.01 -13.16 -23.11
CA ARG A 141 -1.88 -13.46 -22.21
C ARG A 141 -0.58 -13.19 -22.98
N ALA A 142 0.52 -12.94 -22.27
CA ALA A 142 1.84 -12.96 -22.91
C ALA A 142 2.15 -14.39 -23.38
N GLY A 143 2.78 -14.52 -24.55
CA GLY A 143 3.02 -15.79 -25.23
C GLY A 143 1.88 -16.19 -26.17
N ASP A 144 1.73 -17.50 -26.37
CA ASP A 144 0.77 -18.07 -27.32
C ASP A 144 -0.65 -18.06 -26.76
N ASN A 145 -1.60 -17.63 -27.60
CA ASN A 145 -3.02 -17.58 -27.32
C ASN A 145 -3.79 -18.34 -28.40
N THR A 146 -4.96 -18.86 -28.06
CA THR A 146 -5.91 -19.43 -29.02
C THR A 146 -7.19 -18.62 -29.04
N VAL A 147 -7.61 -18.14 -30.21
CA VAL A 147 -8.87 -17.41 -30.40
C VAL A 147 -9.80 -18.23 -31.29
N THR A 148 -10.93 -18.68 -30.75
CA THR A 148 -11.80 -19.66 -31.41
C THR A 148 -13.19 -19.13 -31.67
N TRP A 149 -13.66 -19.26 -32.90
CA TRP A 149 -15.04 -19.01 -33.30
C TRP A 149 -15.78 -20.34 -33.41
N THR A 150 -16.87 -20.51 -32.65
CA THR A 150 -17.60 -21.78 -32.54
C THR A 150 -19.08 -21.60 -32.85
N PHE A 151 -19.66 -22.52 -33.62
CA PHE A 151 -21.11 -22.64 -33.80
C PHE A 151 -21.72 -23.41 -32.64
N THR A 152 -22.13 -22.71 -31.59
CA THR A 152 -22.76 -23.35 -30.42
C THR A 152 -24.26 -23.59 -30.66
N THR A 153 -24.90 -24.30 -29.74
CA THR A 153 -26.36 -24.52 -29.79
C THR A 153 -27.18 -23.23 -29.66
N SER A 154 -26.61 -22.15 -29.09
CA SER A 154 -27.25 -20.83 -28.99
C SER A 154 -27.07 -19.93 -30.21
N ASP A 155 -26.19 -20.31 -31.15
CA ASP A 155 -25.85 -19.51 -32.31
C ASP A 155 -26.81 -19.78 -33.49
N SER A 156 -26.83 -18.88 -34.49
CA SER A 156 -27.62 -19.01 -35.72
C SER A 156 -26.81 -19.45 -36.95
N GLY A 157 -25.47 -19.37 -36.92
CA GLY A 157 -24.59 -20.01 -37.91
C GLY A 157 -24.72 -19.42 -39.31
N ASN A 158 -24.45 -20.23 -40.34
CA ASN A 158 -24.52 -19.85 -41.76
C ASN A 158 -23.73 -18.57 -42.09
N VAL A 159 -22.43 -18.59 -41.79
CA VAL A 159 -21.47 -17.57 -42.19
C VAL A 159 -20.22 -18.24 -42.76
N ASN A 160 -19.48 -17.52 -43.59
CA ASN A 160 -18.15 -17.93 -44.08
C ASN A 160 -17.10 -17.05 -43.40
N LEU A 161 -16.08 -17.64 -42.80
CA LEU A 161 -14.95 -16.94 -42.18
C LEU A 161 -13.74 -17.00 -43.11
N ASP A 162 -13.18 -15.85 -43.46
CA ASP A 162 -12.08 -15.73 -44.41
C ASP A 162 -10.73 -15.66 -43.70
N ASN A 163 -10.54 -14.63 -42.88
CA ASN A 163 -9.31 -14.45 -42.11
C ASN A 163 -9.59 -13.71 -40.81
N ALA A 164 -8.65 -13.77 -39.88
CA ALA A 164 -8.66 -12.98 -38.66
C ALA A 164 -7.39 -12.13 -38.55
N THR A 165 -7.51 -10.89 -38.08
CA THR A 165 -6.38 -9.99 -37.81
C THR A 165 -6.35 -9.64 -36.32
N PRO A 166 -5.43 -10.21 -35.52
CA PRO A 166 -5.28 -9.86 -34.12
C PRO A 166 -4.50 -8.55 -33.95
N ALA A 167 -4.99 -7.69 -33.04
CA ALA A 167 -4.23 -6.57 -32.50
C ALA A 167 -3.92 -6.85 -31.03
N THR A 168 -2.67 -7.17 -30.70
CA THR A 168 -2.24 -7.46 -29.33
C THR A 168 -1.81 -6.19 -28.59
N PRO A 169 -1.74 -6.20 -27.24
CA PRO A 169 -1.19 -5.09 -26.48
C PRO A 169 0.22 -4.74 -26.96
N ALA A 170 0.54 -3.44 -26.96
CA ALA A 170 1.91 -3.01 -27.23
C ALA A 170 2.81 -3.47 -26.08
N THR A 171 3.99 -3.99 -26.38
CA THR A 171 5.05 -4.15 -25.38
C THR A 171 5.37 -2.76 -24.83
N PRO A 172 5.33 -2.53 -23.51
CA PRO A 172 5.76 -1.26 -22.95
C PRO A 172 7.21 -1.00 -23.39
N THR A 173 7.41 -0.02 -24.27
CA THR A 173 8.74 0.48 -24.55
C THR A 173 9.19 1.27 -23.33
N ASP A 174 10.22 0.81 -22.65
CA ASP A 174 10.83 1.51 -21.52
C ASP A 174 11.19 2.94 -21.98
N PRO A 175 10.51 3.99 -21.52
CA PRO A 175 10.94 5.35 -21.80
C PRO A 175 12.30 5.46 -21.12
N GLY A 176 13.38 5.60 -21.89
CA GLY A 176 14.74 5.65 -21.35
C GLY A 176 14.83 6.49 -20.06
N PRO A 177 15.80 6.21 -19.17
CA PRO A 177 15.72 6.52 -17.74
C PRO A 177 15.20 7.92 -17.47
N THR A 178 14.03 8.01 -16.85
CA THR A 178 13.39 9.28 -16.48
C THR A 178 14.24 10.03 -15.47
N THR A 179 14.60 11.27 -15.76
CA THR A 179 15.19 12.16 -14.74
C THR A 179 14.07 12.83 -13.97
N LEU A 180 13.99 12.57 -12.67
CA LEU A 180 13.04 13.21 -11.78
C LEU A 180 13.73 14.28 -10.94
N THR A 181 13.18 15.49 -10.96
CA THR A 181 13.61 16.61 -10.13
C THR A 181 12.82 16.60 -8.82
N HIS A 182 13.55 16.76 -7.72
CA HIS A 182 13.03 16.93 -6.38
C HIS A 182 13.40 18.33 -5.88
N GLN A 183 12.40 19.18 -5.67
CA GLN A 183 12.59 20.55 -5.21
C GLN A 183 12.97 20.57 -3.72
N ALA A 184 13.87 21.46 -3.33
CA ALA A 184 14.44 21.50 -1.98
C ALA A 184 13.42 21.97 -0.94
N GLU A 185 12.48 22.83 -1.31
CA GLU A 185 11.42 23.32 -0.44
C GLU A 185 10.32 22.28 -0.15
N ASP A 186 10.25 21.20 -0.93
CA ASP A 186 9.34 20.09 -0.68
C ASP A 186 9.99 19.00 0.19
N ALA A 187 11.33 18.98 0.26
CA ALA A 187 12.11 18.07 1.06
C ALA A 187 12.04 18.40 2.57
N PHE A 188 12.32 17.40 3.41
CA PHE A 188 12.49 17.64 4.84
C PHE A 188 13.79 18.41 5.06
N PHE A 189 13.79 19.41 5.96
CA PHE A 189 14.99 20.15 6.32
C PHE A 189 15.02 20.51 7.81
N SER A 190 16.21 20.64 8.36
CA SER A 190 16.44 20.93 9.79
C SER A 190 17.83 21.52 10.04
N GLY A 191 18.12 21.87 11.29
CA GLY A 191 19.44 22.34 11.71
C GLY A 191 19.80 23.76 11.24
N GLY A 192 18.79 24.61 11.04
CA GLY A 192 18.96 26.02 10.61
C GLY A 192 18.67 26.29 9.14
N ALA A 193 18.44 25.23 8.34
CA ALA A 193 17.92 25.38 6.99
C ALA A 193 16.55 26.06 6.99
N ALA A 194 16.30 26.95 6.02
CA ALA A 194 15.05 27.68 5.90
C ALA A 194 14.70 27.99 4.44
N LYS A 195 13.40 28.01 4.14
CA LYS A 195 12.86 28.43 2.83
C LYS A 195 13.13 29.92 2.60
N ALA A 196 13.53 30.26 1.38
CA ALA A 196 13.76 31.64 0.93
C ALA A 196 13.29 31.84 -0.52
N THR A 197 12.98 33.08 -0.87
CA THR A 197 12.43 33.47 -2.19
C THR A 197 13.09 34.74 -2.76
N THR A 198 14.16 35.23 -2.12
CA THR A 198 14.76 36.54 -2.45
C THR A 198 15.67 36.49 -3.68
N ALA A 199 16.24 35.34 -4.01
CA ALA A 199 16.92 35.11 -5.27
C ALA A 199 15.92 34.93 -6.43
N SER A 200 16.30 35.27 -7.66
CA SER A 200 15.54 34.90 -8.86
C SER A 200 16.09 33.63 -9.51
N GLY A 201 15.29 32.98 -10.37
CA GLY A 201 15.73 31.85 -11.19
C GLY A 201 15.77 30.48 -10.49
N TYR A 202 15.27 30.39 -9.26
CA TYR A 202 14.98 29.11 -8.62
C TYR A 202 13.78 28.43 -9.30
N GLU A 203 13.69 27.12 -9.20
CA GLU A 203 12.56 26.32 -9.67
C GLU A 203 11.57 26.11 -8.53
N GLY A 204 10.30 25.81 -8.84
CA GLY A 204 9.28 25.61 -7.81
C GLY A 204 8.82 26.92 -7.13
N SER A 205 8.59 26.84 -5.83
CA SER A 205 7.97 27.90 -5.02
C SER A 205 8.95 28.60 -4.07
N ALA A 206 10.11 27.99 -3.79
CA ALA A 206 11.16 28.56 -2.97
C ALA A 206 12.49 27.84 -3.22
N TYR A 207 13.52 28.18 -2.46
CA TYR A 207 14.75 27.38 -2.33
C TYR A 207 15.15 27.34 -0.85
N LEU A 208 16.11 26.49 -0.50
CA LEU A 208 16.65 26.42 0.87
C LEU A 208 17.94 27.24 1.02
N SER A 209 18.02 27.96 2.13
CA SER A 209 19.20 28.70 2.60
C SER A 209 19.53 28.32 4.05
N GLY A 210 20.58 28.88 4.65
CA GLY A 210 20.92 28.63 6.05
C GLY A 210 21.64 27.28 6.29
N LEU A 211 22.19 26.69 5.24
CA LEU A 211 22.89 25.39 5.28
C LEU A 211 24.34 25.52 5.79
N THR A 212 24.63 26.46 6.69
CA THR A 212 26.01 26.75 7.16
C THR A 212 26.34 26.13 8.52
N ALA A 213 25.33 25.88 9.37
CA ALA A 213 25.55 25.30 10.69
C ALA A 213 25.86 23.79 10.59
N THR A 214 26.78 23.31 11.42
CA THR A 214 27.00 21.85 11.52
C THR A 214 25.72 21.17 11.98
N GLY A 215 25.25 20.19 11.20
CA GLY A 215 23.96 19.52 11.41
C GLY A 215 22.82 20.04 10.52
N ALA A 216 22.97 21.20 9.88
CA ALA A 216 22.03 21.66 8.87
C ALA A 216 21.91 20.62 7.75
N ARG A 217 20.69 20.25 7.39
CA ARG A 217 20.45 19.18 6.41
C ARG A 217 19.18 19.39 5.61
N THR A 218 19.20 18.86 4.40
CA THR A 218 18.04 18.62 3.55
C THR A 218 17.98 17.14 3.21
N VAL A 219 16.83 16.51 3.39
CA VAL A 219 16.60 15.08 3.16
C VAL A 219 15.51 14.89 2.11
N PHE A 220 15.88 14.31 0.98
CA PHE A 220 14.99 13.99 -0.14
C PHE A 220 14.57 12.53 -0.09
N SER A 221 13.27 12.28 -0.24
CA SER A 221 12.71 10.95 -0.45
C SER A 221 12.77 10.59 -1.94
N VAL A 222 13.57 9.58 -2.28
CA VAL A 222 13.81 9.15 -3.67
C VAL A 222 13.47 7.68 -3.82
N SER A 223 12.56 7.36 -4.74
CA SER A 223 12.22 5.98 -5.06
C SER A 223 13.04 5.48 -6.25
N ALA A 224 13.58 4.27 -6.17
CA ALA A 224 14.35 3.65 -7.24
C ALA A 224 13.77 2.27 -7.62
N PRO A 225 13.80 1.90 -8.91
CA PRO A 225 13.25 0.62 -9.37
C PRO A 225 14.08 -0.59 -8.91
N GLY A 226 15.35 -0.39 -8.55
CA GLY A 226 16.25 -1.45 -8.13
C GLY A 226 17.47 -0.90 -7.37
N ALA A 227 18.24 -1.79 -6.77
CA ALA A 227 19.49 -1.41 -6.13
C ALA A 227 20.58 -1.20 -7.20
N ALA A 228 21.04 0.04 -7.36
CA ALA A 228 22.06 0.40 -8.35
C ALA A 228 22.72 1.74 -7.99
N THR A 229 23.68 2.16 -8.81
CA THR A 229 24.24 3.51 -8.75
C THR A 229 23.50 4.39 -9.76
N TYR A 230 23.01 5.54 -9.30
CA TYR A 230 22.20 6.45 -10.09
C TYR A 230 22.91 7.79 -10.28
N PRO A 231 22.86 8.39 -11.49
CA PRO A 231 23.32 9.77 -11.69
C PRO A 231 22.46 10.74 -10.88
N LEU A 232 23.14 11.63 -10.16
CA LEU A 232 22.57 12.67 -9.31
C LEU A 232 23.11 14.03 -9.72
N THR A 233 22.21 14.99 -9.96
CA THR A 233 22.55 16.39 -10.17
C THR A 233 22.04 17.21 -9.00
N VAL A 234 22.89 18.04 -8.39
CA VAL A 234 22.49 19.01 -7.36
C VAL A 234 22.39 20.39 -7.99
N ARG A 235 21.23 21.06 -7.88
CA ARG A 235 21.03 22.44 -8.33
C ARG A 235 21.23 23.39 -7.16
N TYR A 236 22.23 24.25 -7.24
CA TYR A 236 22.68 25.08 -6.12
C TYR A 236 23.19 26.44 -6.60
N ARG A 237 23.39 27.36 -5.65
CA ARG A 237 24.18 28.58 -5.84
C ARG A 237 24.99 28.91 -4.60
N THR A 238 26.10 29.59 -4.76
CA THR A 238 26.81 30.23 -3.63
C THR A 238 26.56 31.74 -3.69
N PRO A 239 26.26 32.43 -2.57
CA PRO A 239 26.00 33.87 -2.60
C PRO A 239 27.18 34.71 -3.11
N GLY A 240 28.41 34.21 -3.02
CA GLY A 240 29.62 34.84 -3.56
C GLY A 240 30.46 33.89 -4.42
N SER A 241 31.71 34.27 -4.70
CA SER A 241 32.63 33.52 -5.57
C SER A 241 33.38 32.38 -4.86
N ALA A 242 33.23 32.24 -3.54
CA ALA A 242 33.83 31.15 -2.78
C ALA A 242 33.06 29.85 -3.02
N ALA A 243 33.78 28.73 -3.14
CA ALA A 243 33.19 27.40 -3.13
C ALA A 243 32.64 27.06 -1.74
N ALA A 244 31.68 26.15 -1.70
CA ALA A 244 31.18 25.53 -0.49
C ALA A 244 31.36 24.02 -0.55
N THR A 245 31.23 23.33 0.58
CA THR A 245 31.19 21.86 0.60
C THR A 245 29.99 21.36 1.39
N THR A 246 29.47 20.21 0.99
CA THR A 246 28.37 19.52 1.68
C THR A 246 28.59 18.01 1.65
N THR A 247 28.22 17.31 2.71
CA THR A 247 28.34 15.86 2.78
C THR A 247 27.08 15.20 2.23
N LEU A 248 27.23 14.43 1.16
CA LEU A 248 26.17 13.59 0.58
C LEU A 248 26.09 12.27 1.36
N ARG A 249 24.90 11.94 1.86
CA ARG A 249 24.58 10.63 2.45
C ARG A 249 23.43 9.98 1.69
N ALA A 250 23.45 8.66 1.64
CA ALA A 250 22.35 7.83 1.14
C ALA A 250 22.00 6.81 2.22
N ASN A 251 20.74 6.76 2.65
CA ASN A 251 20.23 5.84 3.68
C ASN A 251 21.13 5.82 4.91
N GLY A 252 21.33 7.00 5.50
CA GLY A 252 22.17 7.19 6.68
C GLY A 252 23.67 6.96 6.49
N THR A 253 24.15 6.54 5.31
CA THR A 253 25.55 6.23 5.07
C THR A 253 26.22 7.36 4.30
N THR A 254 27.38 7.81 4.75
CA THR A 254 28.16 8.82 4.03
C THR A 254 28.65 8.26 2.70
N VAL A 255 28.28 8.93 1.60
CA VAL A 255 28.72 8.57 0.24
C VAL A 255 30.03 9.30 -0.06
N ARG A 256 30.02 10.64 0.03
CA ARG A 256 31.19 11.50 -0.16
C ARG A 256 30.91 12.93 0.27
N ARG A 257 31.97 13.72 0.43
CA ARG A 257 31.88 15.19 0.49
C ARG A 257 31.89 15.75 -0.93
N LEU A 258 30.91 16.58 -1.25
CA LEU A 258 30.80 17.30 -2.52
C LEU A 258 31.42 18.69 -2.37
N THR A 259 32.18 19.10 -3.39
CA THR A 259 32.59 20.49 -3.55
C THR A 259 31.63 21.16 -4.52
N LEU A 260 31.05 22.27 -4.09
CA LEU A 260 30.15 23.12 -4.84
C LEU A 260 30.93 24.38 -5.28
N PRO A 261 31.42 24.44 -6.54
CA PRO A 261 32.12 25.61 -7.06
C PRO A 261 31.41 26.93 -6.80
N GLY A 262 32.19 27.99 -6.56
CA GLY A 262 31.64 29.33 -6.38
C GLY A 262 30.94 29.82 -7.64
N THR A 263 29.67 30.21 -7.53
CA THR A 263 28.82 30.63 -8.65
C THR A 263 28.59 32.14 -8.73
N GLY A 264 29.10 32.92 -7.77
CA GLY A 264 28.94 34.38 -7.77
C GLY A 264 27.47 34.83 -7.71
N GLY A 265 26.59 34.00 -7.14
CA GLY A 265 25.15 34.25 -7.04
C GLY A 265 24.30 33.71 -8.19
N ALA A 266 24.88 33.07 -9.21
CA ALA A 266 24.13 32.38 -10.26
C ALA A 266 23.74 30.95 -9.83
N TRP A 267 22.62 30.42 -10.33
CA TRP A 267 22.29 29.00 -10.20
C TRP A 267 23.18 28.15 -11.11
N ALA A 268 23.71 27.06 -10.57
CA ALA A 268 24.55 26.10 -11.27
C ALA A 268 24.16 24.67 -10.86
N THR A 269 24.75 23.69 -11.54
CA THR A 269 24.57 22.28 -11.23
C THR A 269 25.91 21.61 -10.91
N ALA A 270 25.88 20.62 -10.02
CA ALA A 270 26.99 19.72 -9.74
C ALA A 270 26.52 18.28 -9.92
N GLY A 271 27.15 17.56 -10.85
CA GLY A 271 26.89 16.14 -11.10
C GLY A 271 27.73 15.22 -10.21
N THR A 272 27.14 14.12 -9.78
CA THR A 272 27.80 13.01 -9.07
C THR A 272 26.97 11.74 -9.29
N ASP A 273 27.44 10.62 -8.77
CA ASP A 273 26.64 9.40 -8.65
C ASP A 273 26.29 9.10 -7.19
N VAL A 274 25.20 8.38 -6.97
CA VAL A 274 24.72 7.98 -5.65
C VAL A 274 24.22 6.52 -5.64
N PRO A 275 24.63 5.70 -4.66
CA PRO A 275 24.10 4.35 -4.51
C PRO A 275 22.70 4.41 -3.89
N LEU A 276 21.71 3.82 -4.57
CA LEU A 276 20.34 3.65 -4.08
C LEU A 276 20.03 2.16 -3.91
N ARG A 277 19.16 1.87 -2.95
CA ARG A 277 18.47 0.58 -2.79
C ARG A 277 17.21 0.59 -3.66
N ALA A 278 16.61 -0.58 -3.89
CA ALA A 278 15.27 -0.64 -4.45
C ALA A 278 14.25 0.06 -3.54
N ALA A 279 13.16 0.58 -4.13
CA ALA A 279 12.11 1.35 -3.48
C ALA A 279 12.63 2.65 -2.82
N LEU A 280 12.12 3.00 -1.64
CA LEU A 280 12.34 4.28 -0.98
C LEU A 280 13.77 4.43 -0.43
N ASN A 281 14.39 5.57 -0.72
CA ASN A 281 15.70 5.97 -0.22
C ASN A 281 15.65 7.37 0.39
N SER A 282 16.49 7.61 1.40
CA SER A 282 16.77 8.96 1.89
C SER A 282 18.10 9.47 1.32
N LEU A 283 18.05 10.56 0.56
CA LEU A 283 19.24 11.29 0.11
C LEU A 283 19.41 12.55 0.93
N THR A 284 20.55 12.70 1.60
CA THR A 284 20.81 13.83 2.48
C THR A 284 21.99 14.65 1.97
N LEU A 285 21.77 15.95 1.82
CA LEU A 285 22.84 16.95 1.78
C LEU A 285 22.94 17.56 3.17
N ARG A 286 24.07 17.37 3.85
CA ARG A 286 24.28 17.80 5.23
C ARG A 286 25.60 18.54 5.38
N THR A 287 25.56 19.62 6.13
CA THR A 287 26.76 20.33 6.59
C THR A 287 27.33 19.56 7.78
N ALA A 288 28.35 18.74 7.51
CA ALA A 288 29.03 17.93 8.52
C ALA A 288 30.27 18.66 9.05
N THR A 289 30.88 18.13 10.12
CA THR A 289 32.16 18.64 10.61
C THR A 289 33.21 18.61 9.49
N GLY A 290 33.86 19.75 9.25
CA GLY A 290 34.82 19.94 8.18
C GLY A 290 34.24 20.43 6.85
N ASP A 291 32.91 20.54 6.74
CA ASP A 291 32.29 21.28 5.62
C ASP A 291 32.44 22.80 5.80
N ASN A 292 32.39 23.54 4.69
CA ASN A 292 32.58 24.99 4.67
C ASN A 292 31.68 25.72 3.67
N GLY A 293 31.71 27.05 3.74
CA GLY A 293 31.02 27.93 2.80
C GLY A 293 29.52 28.00 3.02
N ASP A 294 28.89 28.96 2.34
CA ASP A 294 27.44 29.11 2.28
C ASP A 294 26.96 28.74 0.88
N TYR A 295 25.94 27.90 0.82
CA TYR A 295 25.26 27.54 -0.41
C TYR A 295 23.75 27.55 -0.19
N GLN A 296 23.03 27.88 -1.25
CA GLN A 296 21.59 27.81 -1.33
C GLN A 296 21.23 26.67 -2.28
N LEU A 297 20.30 25.84 -1.85
CA LEU A 297 19.92 24.61 -2.51
C LEU A 297 18.54 24.76 -3.11
N ASP A 298 18.42 24.51 -4.40
CA ASP A 298 17.14 24.58 -5.10
C ASP A 298 16.53 23.19 -5.32
N GLY A 299 17.35 22.18 -5.54
CA GLY A 299 16.85 20.81 -5.62
C GLY A 299 17.92 19.82 -6.04
N ILE A 300 17.46 18.58 -6.25
CA ILE A 300 18.25 17.51 -6.86
C ILE A 300 17.50 16.91 -8.04
N ALA A 301 18.22 16.33 -9.00
CA ALA A 301 17.63 15.52 -10.06
C ALA A 301 18.32 14.16 -10.10
N VAL A 302 17.53 13.08 -10.12
CA VAL A 302 18.04 11.70 -10.14
C VAL A 302 17.59 11.03 -11.43
N THR A 303 18.55 10.61 -12.26
CA THR A 303 18.26 9.93 -13.53
C THR A 303 17.99 8.46 -13.29
N GLY A 304 16.84 7.96 -13.72
CA GLY A 304 16.41 6.56 -13.56
C GLY A 304 15.69 6.26 -12.24
N SER A 305 15.40 7.28 -11.43
CA SER A 305 14.49 7.13 -10.29
C SER A 305 13.03 7.01 -10.77
N THR A 306 12.17 6.50 -9.90
CA THR A 306 10.74 6.33 -10.14
C THR A 306 9.92 7.35 -9.38
N PRO A 307 8.79 7.82 -9.92
CA PRO A 307 7.91 8.75 -9.20
C PRO A 307 7.40 8.14 -7.89
N SER A 308 7.37 8.96 -6.84
CA SER A 308 6.67 8.62 -5.60
C SER A 308 5.17 8.85 -5.75
N ALA A 309 4.37 8.25 -4.87
CA ALA A 309 2.94 8.50 -4.80
C ALA A 309 2.66 10.00 -4.54
N ALA A 310 1.66 10.55 -5.22
CA ALA A 310 1.25 11.95 -5.03
C ALA A 310 0.58 12.20 -3.67
N ARG A 311 -0.07 11.16 -3.12
CA ARG A 311 -0.61 11.11 -1.76
C ARG A 311 -0.38 9.72 -1.19
N GLY A 312 -0.29 9.63 0.14
CA GLY A 312 0.02 8.37 0.83
C GLY A 312 1.50 7.98 0.71
N ALA A 313 1.87 6.92 1.41
CA ALA A 313 3.23 6.40 1.38
C ALA A 313 3.52 5.68 0.06
N THR A 314 4.74 5.83 -0.44
CA THR A 314 5.26 5.01 -1.55
C THR A 314 5.77 3.70 -0.99
N LEU A 315 4.98 2.65 -1.13
CA LEU A 315 5.19 1.38 -0.42
C LEU A 315 5.87 0.34 -1.32
N PRO A 316 6.77 -0.49 -0.76
CA PRO A 316 7.49 -1.53 -1.50
C PRO A 316 6.64 -2.78 -1.80
N TYR A 317 5.44 -2.88 -1.22
CA TYR A 317 4.52 -4.00 -1.40
C TYR A 317 3.33 -3.64 -2.29
N THR A 318 2.67 -4.68 -2.78
CA THR A 318 1.36 -4.60 -3.45
C THR A 318 0.31 -5.24 -2.55
N THR A 319 -0.78 -4.53 -2.30
CA THR A 319 -1.93 -5.00 -1.51
C THR A 319 -2.98 -5.64 -2.42
N TYR A 320 -3.53 -6.77 -1.99
CA TYR A 320 -4.69 -7.44 -2.60
C TYR A 320 -5.75 -7.60 -1.51
N GLU A 321 -6.88 -6.91 -1.68
CA GLU A 321 -8.06 -7.05 -0.80
C GLU A 321 -8.70 -8.42 -1.05
N ALA A 322 -9.04 -9.16 0.01
CA ALA A 322 -9.49 -10.54 -0.10
C ALA A 322 -10.79 -10.66 -0.88
N GLU A 323 -11.72 -9.73 -0.73
CA GLU A 323 -12.96 -9.68 -1.49
C GLU A 323 -12.76 -9.37 -2.99
N GLY A 324 -11.56 -8.90 -3.36
CA GLY A 324 -11.14 -8.74 -4.75
C GLY A 324 -10.57 -10.02 -5.38
N GLY A 325 -10.30 -11.05 -4.57
CA GLY A 325 -9.79 -12.34 -5.01
C GLY A 325 -10.87 -13.28 -5.55
N SER A 326 -10.44 -14.32 -6.28
CA SER A 326 -11.33 -15.43 -6.63
C SER A 326 -11.47 -16.34 -5.42
N THR A 327 -12.71 -16.62 -5.01
CA THR A 327 -13.01 -17.40 -3.81
C THR A 327 -14.20 -18.33 -4.05
N ASN A 328 -14.21 -19.48 -3.36
CA ASN A 328 -15.37 -20.36 -3.21
C ASN A 328 -15.98 -20.28 -1.79
N ALA A 329 -15.43 -19.42 -0.93
CA ALA A 329 -15.83 -19.21 0.45
C ALA A 329 -16.81 -18.03 0.57
N THR A 330 -17.15 -17.63 1.79
CA THR A 330 -18.14 -16.57 2.03
C THR A 330 -17.49 -15.19 2.10
N THR A 331 -17.95 -14.23 1.30
CA THR A 331 -17.60 -12.81 1.46
C THR A 331 -18.54 -12.13 2.45
N ILE A 332 -18.00 -11.42 3.44
CA ILE A 332 -18.76 -10.59 4.39
C ILE A 332 -18.62 -9.10 4.05
N GLY A 333 -19.56 -8.29 4.53
CA GLY A 333 -19.57 -6.83 4.32
C GLY A 333 -20.18 -6.37 2.98
N PRO A 334 -20.20 -5.04 2.70
CA PRO A 334 -19.62 -3.99 3.54
C PRO A 334 -20.46 -3.70 4.80
N ASP A 335 -19.83 -3.55 5.97
CA ASP A 335 -20.50 -3.13 7.21
C ASP A 335 -19.64 -2.11 7.98
N ARG A 336 -20.27 -1.12 8.63
CA ARG A 336 -19.61 -0.12 9.49
C ARG A 336 -20.16 -0.13 10.91
N THR A 337 -21.01 -1.09 11.24
CA THR A 337 -21.60 -1.23 12.57
C THR A 337 -20.48 -1.56 13.55
N TYR A 338 -20.21 -0.67 14.49
CA TYR A 338 -19.23 -0.90 15.55
C TYR A 338 -19.49 -2.25 16.24
N LEU A 339 -18.40 -3.00 16.51
CA LEU A 339 -18.39 -4.37 17.03
C LEU A 339 -18.77 -5.47 16.01
N SER A 340 -19.02 -5.13 14.75
CA SER A 340 -19.06 -6.15 13.69
C SER A 340 -17.66 -6.42 13.15
N VAL A 341 -17.36 -7.68 12.81
CA VAL A 341 -16.06 -8.06 12.24
C VAL A 341 -15.77 -7.28 10.95
N ALA A 342 -16.77 -7.14 10.07
CA ALA A 342 -16.63 -6.39 8.81
C ALA A 342 -16.43 -4.87 9.02
N SER A 343 -16.73 -4.31 10.20
CA SER A 343 -16.39 -2.91 10.48
C SER A 343 -14.88 -2.70 10.64
N GLU A 344 -14.09 -3.73 10.94
CA GLU A 344 -12.65 -3.63 11.19
C GLU A 344 -11.80 -4.18 10.04
N THR A 345 -12.38 -4.42 8.87
CA THR A 345 -11.68 -4.85 7.65
C THR A 345 -11.39 -3.67 6.73
N SER A 346 -10.28 -3.72 6.01
CA SER A 346 -10.01 -2.79 4.89
C SER A 346 -11.17 -2.88 3.90
N GLY A 347 -11.62 -1.73 3.36
CA GLY A 347 -12.76 -1.74 2.44
C GLY A 347 -14.11 -2.15 3.06
N ARG A 348 -14.13 -2.47 4.35
CA ARG A 348 -15.28 -2.99 5.13
C ARG A 348 -15.73 -4.39 4.72
N LYS A 349 -14.90 -5.16 4.01
CA LYS A 349 -15.21 -6.50 3.53
C LYS A 349 -14.07 -7.46 3.79
N ALA A 350 -14.39 -8.75 3.83
CA ALA A 350 -13.40 -9.82 3.99
C ALA A 350 -13.96 -11.13 3.42
N VAL A 351 -13.11 -12.15 3.35
CA VAL A 351 -13.50 -13.52 2.98
C VAL A 351 -13.33 -14.45 4.18
N VAL A 352 -14.37 -15.21 4.51
CA VAL A 352 -14.40 -16.17 5.63
C VAL A 352 -14.29 -17.58 5.09
N LEU A 353 -13.30 -18.32 5.57
CA LEU A 353 -13.05 -19.73 5.29
C LEU A 353 -13.41 -20.52 6.57
N ASP A 354 -14.53 -21.22 6.58
CA ASP A 354 -15.03 -22.01 7.71
C ASP A 354 -15.05 -23.52 7.42
N SER A 355 -14.86 -23.91 6.16
CA SER A 355 -14.94 -25.30 5.70
C SER A 355 -13.67 -25.75 4.97
N ALA A 356 -13.31 -27.01 5.13
CA ALA A 356 -12.13 -27.56 4.45
C ALA A 356 -12.27 -27.50 2.93
N GLY A 357 -11.24 -27.01 2.23
CA GLY A 357 -11.23 -26.78 0.79
C GLY A 357 -11.75 -25.40 0.37
N GLU A 358 -12.20 -24.56 1.30
CA GLU A 358 -12.45 -23.15 1.03
C GLU A 358 -11.17 -22.37 0.87
N TYR A 359 -11.15 -21.43 -0.06
CA TYR A 359 -9.98 -20.64 -0.39
C TYR A 359 -10.32 -19.25 -0.91
N VAL A 360 -9.33 -18.36 -0.87
CA VAL A 360 -9.24 -17.15 -1.69
C VAL A 360 -7.91 -17.13 -2.43
N GLN A 361 -7.90 -16.66 -3.68
CA GLN A 361 -6.69 -16.59 -4.49
C GLN A 361 -6.58 -15.32 -5.34
N PHE A 362 -5.34 -14.93 -5.62
CA PHE A 362 -4.96 -13.73 -6.36
C PHE A 362 -3.92 -14.07 -7.41
N THR A 363 -3.90 -13.33 -8.51
CA THR A 363 -2.78 -13.35 -9.46
C THR A 363 -1.82 -12.22 -9.12
N LEU A 364 -0.57 -12.55 -8.83
CA LEU A 364 0.44 -11.54 -8.49
C LEU A 364 0.68 -10.60 -9.67
N THR A 365 0.65 -9.29 -9.43
CA THR A 365 0.95 -8.25 -10.44
C THR A 365 2.43 -7.84 -10.44
N LYS A 366 3.17 -8.21 -9.40
CA LYS A 366 4.62 -8.00 -9.25
C LYS A 366 5.28 -9.23 -8.63
N PRO A 367 6.59 -9.44 -8.85
CA PRO A 367 7.33 -10.48 -8.14
C PRO A 367 7.28 -10.31 -6.62
N ALA A 368 7.26 -11.42 -5.89
CA ALA A 368 7.24 -11.42 -4.43
C ALA A 368 8.02 -12.61 -3.86
N ASN A 369 8.80 -12.36 -2.81
CA ASN A 369 9.47 -13.40 -2.02
C ASN A 369 9.06 -13.35 -0.53
N ALA A 370 8.15 -12.44 -0.19
CA ALA A 370 7.62 -12.21 1.14
C ALA A 370 6.15 -11.79 1.07
N LEU A 371 5.42 -12.08 2.13
CA LEU A 371 4.05 -11.61 2.30
C LEU A 371 3.76 -11.19 3.73
N THR A 372 2.75 -10.33 3.88
CA THR A 372 2.03 -10.05 5.12
C THR A 372 0.56 -10.33 4.89
N LEU A 373 -0.07 -11.15 5.72
CA LEU A 373 -1.50 -11.45 5.67
C LEU A 373 -2.18 -10.79 6.86
N ARG A 374 -3.24 -10.01 6.61
CA ARG A 374 -4.14 -9.51 7.66
C ARG A 374 -5.33 -10.45 7.80
N TYR A 375 -5.53 -10.98 8.99
CA TYR A 375 -6.48 -12.07 9.26
C TYR A 375 -7.13 -11.93 10.63
N SER A 376 -8.19 -12.68 10.86
CA SER A 376 -8.80 -12.89 12.16
C SER A 376 -9.08 -14.37 12.38
N LEU A 377 -8.73 -14.87 13.57
CA LEU A 377 -9.14 -16.17 14.08
C LEU A 377 -10.09 -15.98 15.27
N PRO A 378 -10.98 -16.94 15.55
CA PRO A 378 -11.75 -16.96 16.79
C PRO A 378 -10.84 -16.96 18.04
N ASP A 379 -11.20 -16.16 19.03
CA ASP A 379 -10.54 -16.21 20.35
C ASP A 379 -10.97 -17.43 21.18
N ASN A 380 -10.20 -17.73 22.22
CA ASN A 380 -10.54 -18.73 23.22
C ASN A 380 -11.38 -18.14 24.37
N ALA A 381 -11.99 -19.02 25.18
CA ALA A 381 -12.87 -18.59 26.28
C ALA A 381 -12.15 -17.84 27.41
N ALA A 382 -10.81 -17.86 27.46
CA ALA A 382 -9.99 -17.23 28.49
C ALA A 382 -9.38 -15.89 28.04
N GLY A 383 -9.56 -15.47 26.78
CA GLY A 383 -8.97 -14.24 26.27
C GLY A 383 -7.47 -14.31 25.97
N THR A 384 -6.91 -15.52 25.89
CA THR A 384 -5.45 -15.72 25.74
C THR A 384 -5.04 -16.09 24.32
N GLY A 385 -5.97 -16.10 23.37
CA GLY A 385 -5.72 -16.41 21.97
C GLY A 385 -5.77 -17.90 21.61
N THR A 386 -5.88 -18.17 20.32
CA THR A 386 -5.69 -19.50 19.71
C THR A 386 -4.57 -19.43 18.69
N ASP A 387 -3.86 -20.55 18.48
CA ASP A 387 -2.88 -20.70 17.41
C ASP A 387 -3.39 -21.70 16.36
N ALA A 388 -3.18 -21.41 15.09
CA ALA A 388 -3.54 -22.30 13.98
C ALA A 388 -2.61 -22.08 12.78
N THR A 389 -2.71 -22.95 11.76
CA THR A 389 -2.08 -22.70 10.46
C THR A 389 -3.10 -22.36 9.40
N LEU A 390 -2.64 -21.74 8.32
CA LEU A 390 -3.38 -21.62 7.07
C LEU A 390 -2.48 -22.01 5.89
N SER A 391 -2.94 -22.95 5.08
CA SER A 391 -2.19 -23.47 3.95
C SER A 391 -2.13 -22.46 2.80
N VAL A 392 -0.93 -22.27 2.24
CA VAL A 392 -0.69 -21.38 1.10
C VAL A 392 -0.15 -22.18 -0.09
N TYR A 393 -0.64 -21.84 -1.27
CA TYR A 393 -0.27 -22.48 -2.54
C TYR A 393 0.17 -21.42 -3.56
N ALA A 394 1.14 -21.79 -4.40
CA ALA A 394 1.53 -21.05 -5.60
C ALA A 394 1.27 -21.92 -6.84
N ASP A 395 0.46 -21.44 -7.77
CA ASP A 395 0.07 -22.17 -9.00
C ASP A 395 -0.48 -23.58 -8.72
N GLY A 396 -1.25 -23.71 -7.64
CA GLY A 396 -1.83 -24.98 -7.18
C GLY A 396 -0.84 -25.94 -6.50
N THR A 397 0.43 -25.57 -6.36
CA THR A 397 1.44 -26.33 -5.62
C THR A 397 1.56 -25.80 -4.20
N ALA A 398 1.60 -26.69 -3.21
CA ALA A 398 1.77 -26.29 -1.81
C ALA A 398 3.07 -25.49 -1.64
N LEU A 399 2.97 -24.33 -1.00
CA LEU A 399 4.06 -23.40 -0.78
C LEU A 399 4.51 -23.41 0.68
N LYS A 400 3.59 -23.10 1.60
CA LYS A 400 3.90 -22.92 3.02
C LYS A 400 2.63 -22.92 3.87
N ASP A 401 2.72 -23.41 5.10
CA ASP A 401 1.69 -23.21 6.12
C ASP A 401 2.04 -21.96 6.93
N LEU A 402 1.14 -20.98 6.96
CA LEU A 402 1.34 -19.73 7.72
C LEU A 402 0.94 -19.94 9.18
N PRO A 403 1.82 -19.62 10.15
CA PRO A 403 1.43 -19.57 11.54
C PRO A 403 0.56 -18.33 11.78
N LEU A 404 -0.62 -18.56 12.35
CA LEU A 404 -1.63 -17.57 12.68
C LEU A 404 -1.96 -17.67 14.17
N SER A 405 -2.26 -16.54 14.81
CA SER A 405 -2.65 -16.46 16.21
C SER A 405 -3.73 -15.41 16.41
N SER A 406 -4.64 -15.62 17.38
CA SER A 406 -5.53 -14.55 17.87
C SER A 406 -5.02 -13.89 19.14
N ARG A 407 -3.79 -14.20 19.59
CA ARG A 407 -3.21 -13.70 20.84
C ARG A 407 -3.13 -12.17 20.94
N TYR A 408 -2.88 -11.51 19.80
CA TYR A 408 -2.72 -10.06 19.70
C TYR A 408 -3.97 -9.38 19.11
N SER A 409 -5.03 -10.14 18.92
CA SER A 409 -6.36 -9.66 18.57
C SER A 409 -7.27 -9.76 19.80
N TRP A 410 -8.53 -9.35 19.63
CA TRP A 410 -9.61 -9.49 20.59
C TRP A 410 -9.36 -8.77 21.90
N VAL A 411 -9.83 -7.53 21.96
CA VAL A 411 -10.00 -6.79 23.21
C VAL A 411 -11.48 -6.61 23.54
N TYR A 412 -11.77 -6.44 24.82
CA TYR A 412 -13.08 -6.53 25.42
C TYR A 412 -13.31 -5.42 26.44
N GLY A 413 -14.59 -5.17 26.74
CA GLY A 413 -15.01 -4.28 27.81
C GLY A 413 -14.89 -2.79 27.50
N GLY A 414 -14.90 -2.00 28.57
CA GLY A 414 -14.77 -0.53 28.50
C GLY A 414 -13.32 -0.08 28.39
N TYR A 415 -13.11 1.14 27.89
CA TYR A 415 -11.80 1.76 27.80
C TYR A 415 -11.20 2.07 29.19
N PRO A 416 -9.88 1.85 29.44
CA PRO A 416 -8.93 1.22 28.52
C PRO A 416 -9.22 -0.28 28.36
N TYR A 417 -9.20 -0.75 27.11
CA TYR A 417 -9.61 -2.11 26.76
C TYR A 417 -8.66 -3.17 27.30
N ASN A 418 -9.22 -4.29 27.77
CA ASN A 418 -8.48 -5.47 28.24
C ASN A 418 -8.77 -6.68 27.36
N ASN A 419 -8.14 -7.82 27.62
CA ASN A 419 -8.36 -9.08 26.89
C ASN A 419 -9.19 -10.10 27.70
N ASP A 420 -10.17 -9.68 28.51
CA ASP A 420 -11.05 -10.58 29.27
C ASP A 420 -12.45 -10.65 28.63
N PRO A 421 -12.81 -11.77 27.95
CA PRO A 421 -14.10 -11.92 27.29
C PRO A 421 -15.32 -11.76 28.21
N SER A 422 -15.16 -11.91 29.53
CA SER A 422 -16.25 -11.69 30.48
C SER A 422 -16.65 -10.22 30.63
N GLN A 423 -15.83 -9.29 30.13
CA GLN A 423 -16.02 -7.84 30.28
C GLN A 423 -16.90 -7.22 29.20
N GLY A 424 -17.24 -7.94 28.11
CA GLY A 424 -18.14 -7.42 27.09
C GLY A 424 -17.97 -8.05 25.71
N SER A 425 -18.44 -7.34 24.68
CA SER A 425 -18.25 -7.77 23.29
C SER A 425 -16.82 -7.53 22.83
N GLY A 426 -16.32 -8.45 22.00
CA GLY A 426 -15.01 -8.33 21.38
C GLY A 426 -14.95 -7.25 20.28
N HIS A 427 -13.76 -6.73 20.08
CA HIS A 427 -13.32 -5.85 18.97
C HIS A 427 -11.80 -5.96 18.84
N HIS A 428 -11.14 -5.20 17.95
CA HIS A 428 -9.74 -5.46 17.57
C HIS A 428 -9.60 -6.88 17.00
N PHE A 429 -10.47 -7.26 16.07
CA PHE A 429 -10.62 -8.65 15.63
C PHE A 429 -9.42 -9.18 14.83
N PHE A 430 -8.64 -8.29 14.23
CA PHE A 430 -7.61 -8.63 13.25
C PHE A 430 -6.20 -8.48 13.80
N ASP A 431 -5.29 -9.24 13.22
CA ASP A 431 -3.84 -9.20 13.40
C ASP A 431 -3.16 -9.39 12.03
N GLU A 432 -1.85 -9.11 11.97
CA GLU A 432 -1.04 -9.35 10.79
C GLU A 432 0.04 -10.42 11.06
N THR A 433 0.21 -11.36 10.12
CA THR A 433 1.34 -12.29 10.11
C THR A 433 2.23 -11.98 8.91
N ARG A 434 3.55 -12.00 9.10
CA ARG A 434 4.52 -11.73 8.04
C ARG A 434 5.46 -12.91 7.86
N THR A 435 5.84 -13.20 6.60
CA THR A 435 6.78 -14.29 6.35
C THR A 435 7.58 -14.14 5.05
N LEU A 436 8.83 -14.62 5.09
CA LEU A 436 9.62 -14.90 3.89
C LEU A 436 9.17 -16.25 3.29
N LEU A 437 9.01 -16.29 1.97
CA LEU A 437 8.55 -17.47 1.23
C LEU A 437 9.67 -18.46 0.92
N GLY A 438 10.94 -18.06 1.10
CA GLY A 438 12.12 -18.88 0.79
C GLY A 438 12.41 -19.03 -0.70
N GLN A 439 11.55 -18.48 -1.56
CA GLN A 439 11.71 -18.40 -3.01
C GLN A 439 11.04 -17.13 -3.53
N GLU A 440 11.47 -16.66 -4.69
CA GLU A 440 10.82 -15.56 -5.42
C GLU A 440 9.74 -16.14 -6.34
N LEU A 441 8.51 -15.67 -6.15
CA LEU A 441 7.37 -15.92 -7.01
C LEU A 441 7.34 -14.82 -8.10
N PRO A 442 7.28 -15.17 -9.39
CA PRO A 442 7.16 -14.17 -10.46
C PRO A 442 5.77 -13.52 -10.47
N ALA A 443 5.67 -12.34 -11.10
CA ALA A 443 4.36 -11.81 -11.49
C ALA A 443 3.63 -12.84 -12.39
N GLY A 444 2.31 -12.94 -12.24
CA GLY A 444 1.47 -13.96 -12.88
C GLY A 444 1.21 -15.21 -12.03
N THR A 445 2.00 -15.43 -10.96
CA THR A 445 1.77 -16.55 -10.03
C THR A 445 0.38 -16.43 -9.40
N VAL A 446 -0.38 -17.52 -9.34
CA VAL A 446 -1.62 -17.61 -8.58
C VAL A 446 -1.30 -17.99 -7.14
N LEU A 447 -1.37 -17.01 -6.24
CA LEU A 447 -1.20 -17.21 -4.80
C LEU A 447 -2.56 -17.49 -4.16
N ARG A 448 -2.71 -18.63 -3.48
CA ARG A 448 -3.96 -19.08 -2.85
C ARG A 448 -3.75 -19.33 -1.36
N PHE A 449 -4.69 -18.84 -0.55
CA PHE A 449 -4.84 -19.14 0.87
C PHE A 449 -6.04 -20.08 1.03
N GLN A 450 -5.83 -21.24 1.62
CA GLN A 450 -6.83 -22.32 1.68
C GLN A 450 -6.87 -22.94 3.06
N LYS A 451 -8.09 -23.19 3.57
CA LYS A 451 -8.30 -23.97 4.78
C LYS A 451 -8.24 -25.45 4.44
N ASP A 452 -7.13 -26.11 4.72
CA ASP A 452 -6.98 -27.56 4.56
C ASP A 452 -7.40 -28.33 5.81
N ALA A 453 -7.38 -29.67 5.73
CA ALA A 453 -7.72 -30.53 6.85
C ALA A 453 -6.80 -30.34 8.08
N GLY A 454 -5.57 -29.86 7.86
CA GLY A 454 -4.60 -29.53 8.91
C GLY A 454 -4.82 -28.15 9.54
N ASP A 455 -5.65 -27.30 8.92
CA ASP A 455 -5.88 -25.92 9.35
C ASP A 455 -7.07 -25.87 10.32
N THR A 456 -6.73 -25.92 11.62
CA THR A 456 -7.66 -26.32 12.69
C THR A 456 -8.53 -25.20 13.27
N ALA A 457 -8.33 -23.93 12.93
CA ALA A 457 -9.19 -22.86 13.47
C ALA A 457 -10.64 -23.05 12.98
N ALA A 458 -11.63 -22.71 13.81
CA ALA A 458 -13.03 -22.88 13.42
C ALA A 458 -13.41 -22.07 12.17
N SER A 459 -12.79 -20.90 12.00
CA SER A 459 -12.88 -20.08 10.79
C SER A 459 -11.62 -19.22 10.63
N TYR A 460 -11.36 -18.79 9.41
CA TYR A 460 -10.32 -17.81 9.06
C TYR A 460 -11.00 -16.67 8.32
N THR A 461 -10.99 -15.46 8.89
CA THR A 461 -11.46 -14.27 8.17
C THR A 461 -10.26 -13.55 7.60
N LEU A 462 -10.13 -13.52 6.28
CA LEU A 462 -9.01 -12.90 5.56
C LEU A 462 -9.45 -11.54 5.03
N ASP A 463 -8.70 -10.50 5.40
CA ASP A 463 -8.96 -9.12 5.00
C ASP A 463 -8.16 -8.76 3.76
N LEU A 464 -6.83 -8.82 3.85
CA LEU A 464 -5.93 -8.48 2.76
C LEU A 464 -4.61 -9.23 2.84
N VAL A 465 -3.91 -9.29 1.71
CA VAL A 465 -2.51 -9.71 1.65
C VAL A 465 -1.66 -8.62 1.00
N GLU A 466 -0.52 -8.31 1.63
CA GLU A 466 0.55 -7.52 1.05
C GLU A 466 1.65 -8.46 0.58
N THR A 467 2.11 -8.32 -0.67
CA THR A 467 3.24 -9.10 -1.20
C THR A 467 4.34 -8.18 -1.69
N GLU A 468 5.60 -8.51 -1.39
CA GLU A 468 6.76 -7.75 -1.84
C GLU A 468 7.97 -8.63 -2.14
N THR A 469 8.94 -8.05 -2.85
CA THR A 469 10.30 -8.57 -2.90
C THR A 469 11.08 -7.96 -1.72
N ALA A 470 11.06 -8.64 -0.58
CA ALA A 470 11.85 -8.29 0.58
C ALA A 470 13.35 -8.26 0.21
N PRO A 471 14.09 -7.20 0.57
CA PRO A 471 15.51 -7.13 0.32
C PRO A 471 16.27 -8.25 1.03
N ALA A 472 17.39 -8.67 0.44
CA ALA A 472 18.36 -9.50 1.16
C ALA A 472 18.88 -8.77 2.42
N ALA A 473 19.35 -9.53 3.41
CA ALA A 473 19.94 -8.97 4.61
C ALA A 473 21.08 -8.02 4.25
N LEU A 474 21.01 -6.79 4.75
CA LEU A 474 22.04 -5.79 4.56
C LEU A 474 23.33 -6.22 5.25
N THR A 475 24.46 -5.84 4.69
CA THR A 475 25.78 -6.04 5.31
C THR A 475 26.18 -4.80 6.10
N MET A 476 26.92 -4.99 7.19
CA MET A 476 27.51 -3.88 7.95
C MET A 476 28.31 -2.95 7.03
N PRO A 477 28.11 -1.61 7.10
CA PRO A 477 28.94 -0.67 6.35
C PRO A 477 30.43 -0.84 6.68
N ALA A 478 31.28 -0.72 5.66
CA ALA A 478 32.73 -0.95 5.80
C ALA A 478 33.41 0.01 6.81
N THR A 479 32.81 1.17 7.07
CA THR A 479 33.30 2.17 8.01
C THR A 479 32.16 2.75 8.85
N GLY A 480 32.48 3.23 10.05
CA GLY A 480 31.54 3.95 10.90
C GLY A 480 30.69 3.06 11.82
N PHE A 481 30.81 1.73 11.74
CA PHE A 481 30.08 0.80 12.60
C PHE A 481 30.99 -0.26 13.23
N VAL A 482 30.53 -0.84 14.33
CA VAL A 482 31.07 -2.06 14.96
C VAL A 482 29.91 -3.03 15.23
N SER A 483 30.14 -4.33 15.05
CA SER A 483 29.08 -5.32 15.20
C SER A 483 28.82 -5.68 16.66
N ALA A 484 27.55 -5.77 17.05
CA ALA A 484 27.14 -6.18 18.39
C ALA A 484 27.67 -7.56 18.79
N THR A 485 27.76 -8.52 17.87
CA THR A 485 28.30 -9.86 18.16
C THR A 485 29.78 -9.85 18.48
N THR A 486 30.55 -8.93 17.88
CA THR A 486 31.96 -8.70 18.24
C THR A 486 32.13 -8.03 19.61
N LEU A 487 31.04 -7.44 20.14
CA LEU A 487 30.98 -6.80 21.45
C LEU A 487 30.23 -7.65 22.50
N GLY A 488 29.98 -8.94 22.21
CA GLY A 488 29.47 -9.91 23.17
C GLY A 488 27.94 -10.06 23.23
N VAL A 489 27.20 -9.51 22.27
CA VAL A 489 25.74 -9.73 22.12
C VAL A 489 25.50 -10.99 21.29
N THR A 490 24.56 -11.86 21.68
CA THR A 490 24.31 -13.13 20.98
C THR A 490 22.83 -13.22 20.59
N PRO A 491 22.45 -12.89 19.33
CA PRO A 491 21.08 -13.08 18.91
C PRO A 491 20.68 -14.56 18.83
N ASP A 492 19.38 -14.82 18.82
CA ASP A 492 18.74 -16.12 18.63
C ASP A 492 19.08 -17.17 19.70
N ASP A 493 19.56 -16.76 20.87
CA ASP A 493 19.88 -17.67 21.98
C ASP A 493 18.80 -17.74 23.07
N SER A 494 17.70 -17.01 22.89
CA SER A 494 16.56 -16.89 23.82
C SER A 494 16.90 -16.28 25.19
N THR A 495 18.10 -15.74 25.37
CA THR A 495 18.54 -15.05 26.59
C THR A 495 18.30 -13.55 26.49
N ASP A 496 18.35 -12.84 27.61
CA ASP A 496 18.11 -11.40 27.62
C ASP A 496 19.35 -10.60 27.20
N ASP A 497 19.26 -9.90 26.07
CA ASP A 497 20.29 -9.09 25.47
C ASP A 497 20.34 -7.64 25.99
N THR A 498 19.39 -7.20 26.82
CA THR A 498 19.20 -5.77 27.18
C THR A 498 20.47 -5.12 27.72
N SER A 499 21.12 -5.76 28.69
CA SER A 499 22.35 -5.24 29.31
C SER A 499 23.54 -5.30 28.35
N ALA A 500 23.63 -6.35 27.53
CA ALA A 500 24.70 -6.54 26.57
C ALA A 500 24.61 -5.52 25.43
N LEU A 501 23.40 -5.28 24.90
CA LEU A 501 23.13 -4.28 23.87
C LEU A 501 23.43 -2.86 24.35
N ASN A 502 22.97 -2.48 25.54
CA ASN A 502 23.30 -1.17 26.11
C ASN A 502 24.82 -0.97 26.29
N SER A 503 25.52 -2.01 26.76
CA SER A 503 26.99 -1.98 26.90
C SER A 503 27.70 -1.89 25.54
N ALA A 504 27.23 -2.64 24.55
CA ALA A 504 27.77 -2.62 23.19
C ALA A 504 27.53 -1.27 22.50
N LEU A 505 26.34 -0.68 22.67
CA LEU A 505 26.00 0.62 22.11
C LEU A 505 26.85 1.73 22.71
N SER A 506 26.99 1.75 24.04
CA SER A 506 27.87 2.69 24.73
C SER A 506 29.33 2.55 24.27
N THR A 507 29.81 1.32 24.12
CA THR A 507 31.14 1.03 23.60
C THR A 507 31.33 1.55 22.18
N ALA A 508 30.38 1.29 21.28
CA ALA A 508 30.41 1.78 19.90
C ALA A 508 30.47 3.31 19.85
N THR A 509 29.57 3.98 20.59
CA THR A 509 29.50 5.44 20.67
C THR A 509 30.81 6.04 21.20
N SER A 510 31.42 5.44 22.22
CA SER A 510 32.72 5.91 22.75
C SER A 510 33.88 5.82 21.74
N GLN A 511 33.74 4.95 20.73
CA GLN A 511 34.69 4.81 19.62
C GLN A 511 34.37 5.76 18.45
N GLY A 512 33.33 6.59 18.57
CA GLY A 512 32.84 7.41 17.46
C GLY A 512 32.22 6.60 16.33
N LYS A 513 31.65 5.42 16.64
CA LYS A 513 31.01 4.50 15.70
C LYS A 513 29.55 4.24 16.10
N GLY A 514 28.74 3.82 15.15
CA GLY A 514 27.44 3.21 15.42
C GLY A 514 27.54 1.73 15.77
N LEU A 515 26.50 1.19 16.39
CA LEU A 515 26.32 -0.23 16.62
C LEU A 515 25.57 -0.86 15.46
N TRP A 516 26.16 -1.89 14.86
CA TRP A 516 25.52 -2.73 13.86
C TRP A 516 24.96 -3.99 14.50
N LEU A 517 23.67 -4.26 14.28
CA LEU A 517 22.99 -5.48 14.65
C LEU A 517 22.89 -6.39 13.41
N PRO A 518 23.64 -7.51 13.35
CA PRO A 518 23.41 -8.54 12.35
C PRO A 518 21.98 -9.08 12.37
N SER A 519 21.62 -9.84 11.32
CA SER A 519 20.37 -10.61 11.31
C SER A 519 20.26 -11.50 12.55
N GLY A 520 19.04 -11.64 13.05
CA GLY A 520 18.72 -12.40 14.24
C GLY A 520 17.72 -11.68 15.14
N THR A 521 17.21 -12.40 16.12
CA THR A 521 16.29 -11.93 17.15
C THR A 521 17.05 -11.66 18.42
N TYR A 522 16.94 -10.44 18.94
CA TYR A 522 17.55 -10.02 20.19
C TYR A 522 16.43 -9.84 21.21
N ASP A 523 16.48 -10.61 22.29
CA ASP A 523 15.43 -10.63 23.30
C ASP A 523 15.71 -9.56 24.36
N ILE A 524 14.77 -8.66 24.60
CA ILE A 524 14.96 -7.54 25.54
C ILE A 524 13.82 -7.49 26.58
N SER A 525 14.19 -7.23 27.84
CA SER A 525 13.25 -7.03 28.95
C SER A 525 13.16 -5.58 29.41
N GLY A 526 13.85 -4.67 28.71
CA GLY A 526 13.81 -3.24 28.95
C GLY A 526 14.39 -2.45 27.79
N HIS A 527 14.40 -1.14 27.94
CA HIS A 527 14.84 -0.22 26.90
C HIS A 527 16.32 -0.37 26.53
N ILE A 528 16.60 -0.17 25.23
CA ILE A 528 17.94 0.18 24.75
C ILE A 528 18.07 1.71 24.70
N ASP A 529 19.03 2.23 25.43
CA ASP A 529 19.19 3.66 25.69
C ASP A 529 19.99 4.36 24.60
N LEU A 530 19.35 5.30 23.91
CA LEU A 530 19.93 6.10 22.83
C LEU A 530 20.45 7.43 23.39
N VAL A 531 21.75 7.47 23.74
CA VAL A 531 22.45 8.69 24.19
C VAL A 531 23.28 9.25 23.03
N GLY A 532 22.63 9.90 22.07
CA GLY A 532 23.27 10.40 20.84
C GLY A 532 23.99 9.32 20.04
N ALA A 533 23.29 8.23 19.71
CA ALA A 533 23.90 7.01 19.19
C ALA A 533 23.35 6.59 17.82
N ASP A 534 24.19 5.96 17.00
CA ASP A 534 23.80 5.34 15.74
C ASP A 534 23.57 3.84 15.96
N LEU A 535 22.37 3.34 15.66
CA LEU A 535 21.99 1.93 15.75
C LEU A 535 21.42 1.47 14.40
N ARG A 536 21.91 0.36 13.86
CA ARG A 536 21.43 -0.11 12.55
C ARG A 536 21.36 -1.63 12.46
N GLY A 537 20.25 -2.14 11.95
CA GLY A 537 20.04 -3.56 11.68
C GLY A 537 20.32 -3.96 10.22
N ALA A 538 20.13 -5.26 9.95
CA ALA A 538 20.26 -5.87 8.64
C ALA A 538 18.99 -5.75 7.75
N GLY A 539 17.97 -5.01 8.19
CA GLY A 539 16.70 -4.82 7.51
C GLY A 539 15.50 -5.26 8.37
N GLN A 540 14.33 -4.67 8.10
CA GLN A 540 13.07 -4.94 8.82
C GLN A 540 12.67 -6.43 8.82
N TRP A 541 13.08 -7.19 7.80
CA TRP A 541 12.83 -8.63 7.68
C TRP A 541 13.85 -9.52 8.40
N HIS A 542 14.97 -8.97 8.87
CA HIS A 542 16.15 -9.74 9.24
C HIS A 542 16.64 -9.51 10.67
N THR A 543 16.53 -8.28 11.19
CA THR A 543 16.94 -7.94 12.56
C THR A 543 15.72 -7.59 13.38
N VAL A 544 15.49 -8.31 14.48
CA VAL A 544 14.32 -8.14 15.36
C VAL A 544 14.78 -7.85 16.79
N LEU A 545 14.32 -6.73 17.36
CA LEU A 545 14.35 -6.51 18.80
C LEU A 545 13.02 -6.99 19.38
N ARG A 546 13.02 -8.07 20.16
CA ARG A 546 11.80 -8.69 20.69
C ARG A 546 11.64 -8.36 22.18
N GLY A 547 10.60 -7.60 22.49
CA GLY A 547 10.19 -7.29 23.85
C GLY A 547 9.60 -8.49 24.60
N LYS A 548 9.58 -8.41 25.93
CA LYS A 548 8.99 -9.43 26.82
C LYS A 548 8.18 -8.77 27.93
N ASN A 549 7.00 -9.31 28.21
CA ASN A 549 6.06 -8.87 29.24
C ASN A 549 5.66 -7.40 29.13
N GLY A 550 5.42 -6.92 27.90
CA GLY A 550 5.08 -5.53 27.61
C GLY A 550 6.24 -4.55 27.83
N LYS A 551 7.48 -5.06 27.89
CA LYS A 551 8.71 -4.28 28.07
C LYS A 551 9.63 -4.42 26.87
N GLY A 552 10.48 -3.41 26.66
CA GLY A 552 11.48 -3.41 25.60
C GLY A 552 11.53 -2.07 24.87
N GLY A 553 11.93 -2.08 23.60
CA GLY A 553 11.98 -0.89 22.76
C GLY A 553 13.24 -0.03 22.93
N LEU A 554 13.17 1.18 22.41
CA LEU A 554 14.27 2.14 22.37
C LEU A 554 13.90 3.41 23.14
N PHE A 555 14.80 3.90 24.00
CA PHE A 555 14.57 5.11 24.78
C PHE A 555 15.55 6.22 24.40
N GLY A 556 15.05 7.32 23.88
CA GLY A 556 15.79 8.55 23.63
C GLY A 556 16.21 9.22 24.94
N ARG A 557 17.52 9.40 25.13
CA ARG A 557 18.11 10.09 26.30
C ARG A 557 18.86 11.37 25.91
N GLY A 558 18.41 12.02 24.84
CA GLY A 558 19.00 13.23 24.28
C GLY A 558 20.18 12.96 23.34
N GLY A 559 20.71 14.04 22.78
CA GLY A 559 21.70 13.99 21.69
C GLY A 559 21.07 13.65 20.34
N THR A 560 21.90 13.51 19.30
CA THR A 560 21.45 13.12 17.96
C THR A 560 21.61 11.63 17.76
N SER A 561 20.50 10.89 17.66
CA SER A 561 20.48 9.44 17.46
C SER A 561 19.94 9.09 16.07
N ASN A 562 20.52 8.06 15.45
CA ASN A 562 20.04 7.55 14.16
C ASN A 562 19.76 6.05 14.27
N VAL A 563 18.50 5.65 14.11
CA VAL A 563 18.08 4.25 14.17
C VAL A 563 17.54 3.80 12.82
N GLN A 564 18.06 2.71 12.26
CA GLN A 564 17.68 2.27 10.91
C GLN A 564 17.58 0.76 10.72
N ASP A 565 16.73 0.36 9.77
CA ASP A 565 16.74 -0.98 9.14
C ASP A 565 16.53 -2.15 10.13
N LEU A 566 15.50 -2.12 10.97
CA LEU A 566 15.21 -3.19 11.94
C LEU A 566 13.71 -3.32 12.24
N MET A 567 13.33 -4.38 12.94
CA MET A 567 12.01 -4.57 13.54
C MET A 567 12.08 -4.43 15.07
N ILE A 568 11.03 -3.89 15.67
CA ILE A 568 10.71 -4.00 17.09
C ILE A 568 9.41 -4.80 17.22
N ALA A 569 9.48 -6.00 17.79
CA ALA A 569 8.34 -6.88 18.02
C ALA A 569 8.01 -6.89 19.51
N GLY A 570 6.85 -6.37 19.91
CA GLY A 570 6.37 -6.49 21.28
C GLY A 570 5.64 -7.80 21.53
N ASP A 571 5.04 -7.91 22.70
CA ASP A 571 4.17 -9.02 23.10
C ASP A 571 2.91 -8.54 23.85
N VAL A 572 2.56 -7.26 23.66
CA VAL A 572 1.36 -6.63 24.23
C VAL A 572 0.12 -7.21 23.56
N SER A 573 -0.92 -7.51 24.34
CA SER A 573 -2.20 -8.07 23.87
C SER A 573 -3.43 -7.26 24.32
N TYR A 574 -3.20 -6.17 25.06
CA TYR A 574 -4.22 -5.22 25.51
C TYR A 574 -3.56 -3.92 25.95
N ARG A 575 -4.35 -2.87 26.24
CA ARG A 575 -3.81 -1.57 26.67
C ARG A 575 -3.58 -1.50 28.18
N ASP A 576 -2.35 -1.25 28.59
CA ASP A 576 -1.99 -0.85 29.96
C ASP A 576 -1.05 0.35 29.93
N ASP A 577 -1.60 1.55 30.17
CA ASP A 577 -0.86 2.81 30.11
C ASP A 577 0.22 2.93 31.19
N ALA A 578 0.05 2.24 32.33
CA ALA A 578 0.95 2.35 33.48
C ALA A 578 2.15 1.40 33.35
N ASN A 579 1.96 0.24 32.74
CA ASN A 579 2.94 -0.84 32.79
C ASN A 579 3.58 -1.20 31.46
N PHE A 580 3.01 -0.81 30.30
CA PHE A 580 3.61 -1.18 29.01
C PHE A 580 4.43 -0.04 28.39
N ASP A 581 5.57 -0.41 27.84
CA ASP A 581 6.50 0.51 27.19
C ASP A 581 6.06 0.78 25.73
N ALA A 582 6.45 1.93 25.18
CA ALA A 582 6.33 2.17 23.74
C ALA A 582 7.48 1.46 22.98
N ALA A 583 7.35 1.29 21.66
CA ALA A 583 8.45 0.72 20.87
C ALA A 583 9.63 1.70 20.81
N VAL A 584 9.35 2.99 20.68
CA VAL A 584 10.33 4.07 20.67
C VAL A 584 9.78 5.25 21.47
N GLU A 585 10.45 5.66 22.54
CA GLU A 585 10.00 6.80 23.35
C GLU A 585 11.13 7.68 23.89
N GLY A 586 10.80 8.90 24.31
CA GLY A 586 11.71 9.81 25.00
C GLY A 586 12.28 10.94 24.14
N ASP A 587 13.45 11.42 24.55
CA ASP A 587 14.13 12.62 24.04
C ASP A 587 15.11 12.28 22.90
N PHE A 588 14.86 12.80 21.71
CA PHE A 588 15.68 12.61 20.51
C PHE A 588 16.52 13.84 20.13
N GLY A 589 16.66 14.81 21.02
CA GLY A 589 17.54 15.97 20.84
C GLY A 589 17.34 16.69 19.51
N ASN A 590 18.43 17.13 18.89
CA ASN A 590 18.38 17.88 17.63
C ASN A 590 18.82 17.01 16.45
N GLY A 591 17.97 16.90 15.43
CA GLY A 591 18.35 16.36 14.11
C GLY A 591 18.46 14.83 14.03
N SER A 592 17.81 14.10 14.93
CA SER A 592 17.76 12.63 14.92
C SER A 592 17.00 12.08 13.71
N THR A 593 17.21 10.79 13.40
CA THR A 593 16.48 10.09 12.33
C THR A 593 16.10 8.67 12.73
N LEU A 594 14.84 8.32 12.50
CA LEU A 594 14.30 6.96 12.61
C LEU A 594 13.88 6.52 11.22
N GLN A 595 14.47 5.48 10.65
CA GLN A 595 14.23 5.11 9.26
C GLN A 595 14.07 3.61 9.04
N ASN A 596 13.07 3.18 8.25
CA ASN A 596 12.86 1.78 7.91
C ASN A 596 12.76 0.90 9.16
N ILE A 597 11.86 1.27 10.08
CA ILE A 597 11.59 0.52 11.31
C ILE A 597 10.20 -0.12 11.19
N TRP A 598 10.11 -1.43 11.42
CA TRP A 598 8.85 -2.13 11.52
C TRP A 598 8.51 -2.34 12.99
N ILE A 599 7.32 -1.97 13.44
CA ILE A 599 6.84 -2.11 14.82
C ILE A 599 5.53 -2.91 14.83
N GLU A 600 5.44 -3.90 15.71
CA GLU A 600 4.21 -4.69 15.96
C GLU A 600 4.03 -4.97 17.46
N HIS A 601 2.78 -5.08 17.89
CA HIS A 601 2.38 -5.58 19.23
C HIS A 601 3.01 -4.83 20.41
N THR A 602 3.17 -3.52 20.29
CA THR A 602 3.57 -2.63 21.38
C THR A 602 2.39 -1.80 21.87
N LYS A 603 2.53 -1.11 23.01
CA LYS A 603 1.51 -0.16 23.47
C LYS A 603 1.36 0.97 22.45
N VAL A 604 2.45 1.69 22.21
CA VAL A 604 2.55 2.78 21.23
C VAL A 604 3.68 2.46 20.28
N GLY A 605 3.59 2.89 19.02
CA GLY A 605 4.72 2.83 18.11
C GLY A 605 5.81 3.83 18.54
N LEU A 606 5.57 5.12 18.32
CA LEU A 606 6.49 6.21 18.72
C LEU A 606 5.82 7.16 19.72
N TRP A 607 6.42 7.38 20.90
CA TRP A 607 6.02 8.42 21.85
C TRP A 607 7.16 9.42 22.05
N ILE A 608 7.20 10.45 21.21
CA ILE A 608 8.34 11.37 21.11
C ILE A 608 8.13 12.58 22.01
N ASP A 609 9.02 12.77 22.98
CA ASP A 609 8.94 13.84 23.97
C ASP A 609 10.00 14.94 23.74
N ALA A 610 9.76 16.12 24.31
CA ALA A 610 10.78 17.15 24.39
C ALA A 610 11.95 16.75 25.34
N PRO A 611 13.15 17.27 25.06
CA PRO A 611 13.51 18.15 23.94
C PRO A 611 13.78 17.42 22.62
N THR A 612 12.88 17.50 21.64
CA THR A 612 13.10 16.92 20.31
C THR A 612 12.85 17.97 19.23
N THR A 613 13.88 18.27 18.44
CA THR A 613 13.82 19.24 17.33
C THR A 613 14.38 18.65 16.05
N GLY A 614 13.68 18.78 14.92
CA GLY A 614 14.22 18.35 13.63
C GLY A 614 14.36 16.83 13.49
N LEU A 615 13.56 16.05 14.21
CA LEU A 615 13.47 14.60 14.04
C LEU A 615 12.82 14.29 12.68
N LEU A 616 13.40 13.35 11.93
CA LEU A 616 12.75 12.74 10.78
C LEU A 616 12.48 11.27 11.08
N ALA A 617 11.22 10.87 11.08
CA ALA A 617 10.80 9.47 11.15
C ALA A 617 10.20 9.06 9.79
N THR A 618 10.79 8.08 9.10
CA THR A 618 10.38 7.77 7.72
C THR A 618 10.51 6.31 7.32
N GLY A 619 9.68 5.84 6.40
CA GLY A 619 9.68 4.43 5.98
C GLY A 619 9.22 3.48 7.09
N LEU A 620 8.39 3.95 8.03
CA LEU A 620 7.91 3.13 9.13
C LEU A 620 6.82 2.16 8.65
N ARG A 621 6.75 0.99 9.27
CA ARG A 621 5.58 0.10 9.25
C ARG A 621 5.15 -0.11 10.68
N ILE A 622 3.99 0.42 11.08
CA ILE A 622 3.48 0.27 12.45
C ILE A 622 2.16 -0.49 12.34
N ARG A 623 2.12 -1.69 12.92
CA ARG A 623 0.95 -2.57 12.91
C ARG A 623 0.53 -2.91 14.32
N ASP A 624 -0.76 -3.12 14.52
CA ASP A 624 -1.31 -3.85 15.67
C ASP A 624 -0.81 -3.30 17.03
N THR A 625 -0.83 -1.98 17.19
CA THR A 625 -0.51 -1.30 18.46
C THR A 625 -1.78 -1.12 19.29
N PHE A 626 -1.64 -1.09 20.62
CA PHE A 626 -2.80 -1.03 21.53
C PHE A 626 -3.23 0.39 21.95
N ALA A 627 -2.44 1.38 21.56
CA ALA A 627 -2.72 2.80 21.60
C ALA A 627 -2.21 3.45 20.30
N ASP A 628 -1.68 4.66 20.37
CA ASP A 628 -1.26 5.44 19.21
C ASP A 628 -0.23 4.73 18.33
N GLY A 629 -0.29 4.95 17.02
CA GLY A 629 0.81 4.58 16.14
C GLY A 629 2.02 5.49 16.38
N VAL A 630 1.81 6.80 16.31
CA VAL A 630 2.82 7.83 16.64
C VAL A 630 2.18 8.96 17.43
N ASN A 631 2.83 9.43 18.47
CA ASN A 631 2.52 10.68 19.16
C ASN A 631 3.76 11.58 19.19
N LEU A 632 3.71 12.69 18.45
CA LEU A 632 4.65 13.80 18.63
C LEU A 632 4.13 14.64 19.79
N HIS A 633 4.75 14.47 20.94
CA HIS A 633 4.25 14.96 22.20
C HIS A 633 5.09 16.14 22.71
N LYS A 634 4.43 16.99 23.51
CA LYS A 634 5.04 17.93 24.47
C LYS A 634 6.32 18.59 23.98
N GLY A 635 6.21 19.74 23.33
CA GLY A 635 7.37 20.56 22.97
C GLY A 635 8.24 20.03 21.82
N THR A 636 7.86 18.92 21.18
CA THR A 636 8.49 18.47 19.94
C THR A 636 8.36 19.55 18.85
N ALA A 637 9.45 19.85 18.15
CA ALA A 637 9.53 20.97 17.22
C ALA A 637 10.14 20.60 15.86
N GLY A 638 9.65 21.20 14.77
CA GLY A 638 10.21 21.07 13.42
C GLY A 638 10.44 19.62 12.97
N SER A 639 9.65 18.67 13.46
CA SER A 639 9.83 17.24 13.24
C SER A 639 8.82 16.71 12.24
N GLU A 640 9.18 15.68 11.49
CA GLU A 640 8.37 15.12 10.42
C GLU A 640 8.25 13.60 10.55
N VAL A 641 7.02 13.08 10.39
CA VAL A 641 6.76 11.66 10.13
C VAL A 641 6.27 11.54 8.70
N SER A 642 6.97 10.79 7.86
CA SER A 642 6.64 10.71 6.44
C SER A 642 6.91 9.38 5.76
N GLN A 643 6.25 9.12 4.62
CA GLN A 643 6.43 7.89 3.83
C GLN A 643 6.27 6.61 4.66
N SER A 644 5.29 6.60 5.58
CA SER A 644 5.09 5.51 6.53
C SER A 644 3.71 4.88 6.39
N SER A 645 3.62 3.58 6.70
CA SER A 645 2.36 2.83 6.76
C SER A 645 2.00 2.51 8.20
N ILE A 646 0.80 2.90 8.63
CA ILE A 646 0.28 2.68 9.98
C ILE A 646 -1.07 1.99 9.84
N ARG A 647 -1.26 0.84 10.50
CA ARG A 647 -2.54 0.11 10.44
C ARG A 647 -2.90 -0.53 11.77
N ASN A 648 -4.20 -0.61 12.06
CA ASN A 648 -4.76 -1.37 13.18
C ASN A 648 -4.28 -0.87 14.55
N THR A 649 -4.24 0.45 14.72
CA THR A 649 -3.86 1.08 16.00
C THR A 649 -5.05 1.11 16.96
N GLY A 650 -4.77 0.97 18.26
CA GLY A 650 -5.77 0.98 19.33
C GLY A 650 -6.19 2.38 19.79
N ASP A 651 -5.62 3.43 19.21
CA ASP A 651 -5.97 4.85 19.37
C ASP A 651 -5.54 5.60 18.09
N ASP A 652 -5.29 6.91 18.16
CA ASP A 652 -4.85 7.74 17.06
C ASP A 652 -3.71 7.11 16.24
N GLY A 653 -3.89 6.96 14.93
CA GLY A 653 -2.83 6.46 14.05
C GLY A 653 -1.59 7.37 14.11
N LEU A 654 -1.82 8.68 14.03
CA LEU A 654 -0.80 9.72 14.17
C LEU A 654 -1.35 10.88 15.00
N ALA A 655 -0.67 11.28 16.07
CA ALA A 655 -1.08 12.34 16.97
C ALA A 655 0.00 13.41 17.14
N MET A 656 -0.41 14.67 17.20
CA MET A 656 0.40 15.76 17.73
C MET A 656 -0.28 16.29 18.98
N PHE A 657 0.28 16.00 20.15
CA PHE A 657 -0.34 16.38 21.42
C PHE A 657 0.50 17.41 22.18
N SER A 658 0.00 18.64 22.20
CA SER A 658 0.63 19.77 22.89
C SER A 658 0.32 19.80 24.38
N GLU A 659 0.60 18.72 25.10
CA GLU A 659 0.48 18.65 26.55
C GLU A 659 1.51 19.58 27.21
N ALA A 660 1.04 20.61 27.92
CA ALA A 660 1.83 21.59 28.68
C ALA A 660 2.87 22.43 27.88
N GLN A 661 3.35 21.94 26.73
CA GLN A 661 4.29 22.61 25.83
C GLN A 661 3.82 22.41 24.38
N ALA A 662 3.90 23.48 23.59
CA ALA A 662 3.43 23.46 22.20
C ALA A 662 4.29 22.53 21.33
N VAL A 663 3.64 21.55 20.69
CA VAL A 663 4.20 20.90 19.50
C VAL A 663 4.20 21.95 18.39
N THR A 664 5.36 22.18 17.77
CA THR A 664 5.62 23.37 16.95
C THR A 664 6.19 23.00 15.59
N ASP A 665 5.62 23.52 14.50
CA ASP A 665 6.12 23.36 13.12
C ASP A 665 6.31 21.91 12.67
N CYS A 666 5.63 20.95 13.31
CA CYS A 666 5.72 19.54 12.96
C CYS A 666 4.81 19.17 11.80
N ALA A 667 5.14 18.09 11.09
CA ALA A 667 4.38 17.66 9.93
C ALA A 667 4.19 16.14 9.84
N PHE A 668 2.99 15.73 9.40
CA PHE A 668 2.72 14.38 8.92
C PHE A 668 2.51 14.40 7.41
N ARG A 669 3.40 13.78 6.64
CA ARG A 669 3.43 13.91 5.17
C ARG A 669 3.52 12.57 4.45
N PHE A 670 2.72 12.36 3.41
CA PHE A 670 2.80 11.14 2.58
C PHE A 670 2.73 9.84 3.40
N ASN A 671 1.85 9.78 4.40
CA ASN A 671 1.61 8.56 5.16
C ASN A 671 0.35 7.85 4.68
N THR A 672 0.32 6.54 4.80
CA THR A 672 -0.87 5.71 4.62
C THR A 672 -1.31 5.19 5.98
N VAL A 673 -2.44 5.68 6.48
CA VAL A 673 -2.98 5.32 7.80
C VAL A 673 -4.34 4.66 7.62
N GLN A 674 -4.50 3.45 8.15
CA GLN A 674 -5.71 2.66 7.95
C GLN A 674 -6.18 2.04 9.26
N LEU A 675 -7.50 1.93 9.42
CA LEU A 675 -8.10 1.10 10.47
C LEU A 675 -7.64 1.41 11.91
N PRO A 676 -7.51 2.68 12.34
CA PRO A 676 -7.48 2.94 13.78
C PRO A 676 -8.83 2.49 14.37
N LEU A 677 -8.76 1.65 15.39
CA LEU A 677 -9.93 1.05 16.00
C LEU A 677 -10.68 2.06 16.85
N LEU A 678 -9.93 2.86 17.60
CA LEU A 678 -10.43 3.99 18.37
C LEU A 678 -9.77 5.27 17.84
N ALA A 679 -10.48 6.40 17.98
CA ALA A 679 -9.97 7.72 17.66
C ALA A 679 -9.59 7.86 16.18
N ASN A 680 -8.57 8.63 15.82
CA ASN A 680 -8.47 9.21 14.48
C ASN A 680 -7.38 8.54 13.65
N THR A 681 -7.42 8.70 12.32
CA THR A 681 -6.17 8.45 11.57
C THR A 681 -5.13 9.53 11.87
N VAL A 682 -5.56 10.77 12.10
CA VAL A 682 -4.70 11.87 12.54
C VAL A 682 -5.40 12.76 13.58
N GLY A 683 -4.75 13.00 14.72
CA GLY A 683 -5.19 13.95 15.76
C GLY A 683 -4.21 15.11 15.93
N ILE A 684 -4.69 16.35 15.89
CA ILE A 684 -3.92 17.56 16.24
C ILE A 684 -4.58 18.21 17.45
N TYR A 685 -3.90 18.18 18.59
CA TYR A 685 -4.37 18.72 19.86
C TYR A 685 -3.54 19.94 20.26
N GLY A 686 -4.00 21.12 19.84
CA GLY A 686 -3.33 22.41 20.07
C GLY A 686 -2.00 22.58 19.32
N GLY A 687 -1.15 23.49 19.80
CA GLY A 687 0.22 23.71 19.29
C GLY A 687 0.39 24.85 18.29
N HIS A 688 1.56 24.91 17.65
CA HIS A 688 1.95 26.01 16.77
C HIS A 688 2.25 25.53 15.35
N ALA A 689 1.52 26.05 14.36
CA ALA A 689 1.84 25.90 12.93
C ALA A 689 2.09 24.45 12.42
N ASN A 690 1.38 23.49 13.00
CA ASN A 690 1.47 22.06 12.64
C ASN A 690 0.73 21.74 11.34
N ARG A 691 1.20 20.72 10.62
CA ARG A 691 0.75 20.42 9.25
C ARG A 691 0.44 18.93 9.02
N VAL A 692 -0.58 18.65 8.22
CA VAL A 692 -0.95 17.29 7.77
C VAL A 692 -1.15 17.35 6.27
N GLU A 693 -0.23 16.74 5.51
CA GLU A 693 -0.12 16.97 4.07
C GLU A 693 -0.02 15.67 3.27
N ASP A 694 -0.74 15.58 2.15
CA ASP A 694 -0.53 14.53 1.15
C ASP A 694 -0.68 13.10 1.71
N ASN A 695 -1.53 12.87 2.72
CA ASN A 695 -1.73 11.55 3.33
C ASN A 695 -2.91 10.78 2.70
N LEU A 696 -2.88 9.44 2.78
CA LEU A 696 -4.01 8.56 2.52
C LEU A 696 -4.51 7.98 3.85
N LEU A 697 -5.76 8.27 4.17
CA LEU A 697 -6.35 8.01 5.47
C LEU A 697 -7.64 7.21 5.26
N ALA A 698 -7.76 6.03 5.86
CA ALA A 698 -8.91 5.18 5.58
C ALA A 698 -9.43 4.39 6.76
N ASP A 699 -10.72 4.06 6.65
CA ASP A 699 -11.36 2.98 7.38
C ASP A 699 -11.34 3.08 8.92
N THR A 700 -11.52 4.27 9.49
CA THR A 700 -11.65 4.46 10.95
C THR A 700 -12.85 3.72 11.54
N VAL A 701 -12.79 3.22 12.77
CA VAL A 701 -13.85 2.35 13.32
C VAL A 701 -14.77 3.06 14.33
N THR A 702 -14.31 3.34 15.56
CA THR A 702 -15.15 3.92 16.62
C THR A 702 -14.55 5.19 17.22
N GLY A 703 -15.40 6.10 17.70
CA GLY A 703 -14.97 7.36 18.32
C GLY A 703 -14.08 8.22 17.43
N SER A 704 -14.24 8.08 16.11
CA SER A 704 -13.19 8.38 15.16
C SER A 704 -13.53 9.45 14.13
N SER A 705 -12.51 10.20 13.71
CA SER A 705 -12.47 10.96 12.47
C SER A 705 -11.28 10.52 11.61
N GLY A 706 -11.26 10.90 10.33
CA GLY A 706 -10.02 10.82 9.56
C GLY A 706 -9.01 11.78 10.18
N ILE A 707 -9.32 13.08 10.14
CA ILE A 707 -8.46 14.10 10.77
C ILE A 707 -9.29 14.89 11.81
N ALA A 708 -8.79 14.93 13.04
CA ALA A 708 -9.32 15.77 14.11
C ALA A 708 -8.36 16.95 14.40
N ILE A 709 -8.89 18.18 14.41
CA ILE A 709 -8.22 19.39 14.90
C ILE A 709 -8.98 19.83 16.14
N SER A 710 -8.37 19.66 17.31
CA SER A 710 -9.12 19.74 18.56
C SER A 710 -8.43 20.53 19.67
N SER A 711 -9.23 21.24 20.46
CA SER A 711 -8.81 21.75 21.77
C SER A 711 -9.18 20.81 22.92
N ARG A 712 -9.62 19.57 22.66
CA ARG A 712 -9.84 18.54 23.68
C ARG A 712 -8.53 18.25 24.43
N PHE A 713 -8.66 17.87 25.71
CA PHE A 713 -7.56 17.59 26.64
C PHE A 713 -6.82 18.83 27.17
N ALA A 714 -7.38 20.03 27.00
CA ALA A 714 -6.78 21.28 27.45
C ALA A 714 -5.30 21.45 26.99
N PRO A 715 -5.01 21.28 25.69
CA PRO A 715 -3.65 21.40 25.18
C PRO A 715 -3.21 22.86 25.23
N VAL A 716 -1.92 23.11 24.99
CA VAL A 716 -1.46 24.46 24.67
C VAL A 716 -2.26 24.98 23.45
N PRO A 717 -2.95 26.13 23.55
CA PRO A 717 -3.84 26.59 22.50
C PRO A 717 -3.18 26.73 21.15
N PHE A 718 -3.98 26.57 20.09
CA PHE A 718 -3.52 26.78 18.72
C PHE A 718 -2.93 28.18 18.53
N SER A 719 -1.81 28.24 17.83
CA SER A 719 -1.17 29.46 17.35
C SER A 719 -0.51 29.22 15.99
N GLY A 720 -0.16 30.30 15.28
CA GLY A 720 0.25 30.16 13.87
C GLY A 720 -0.89 29.56 13.02
N THR A 721 -0.57 29.07 11.82
CA THR A 721 -1.57 28.44 10.93
C THR A 721 -1.48 26.92 11.02
N THR A 722 -2.52 26.27 11.53
CA THR A 722 -2.64 24.80 11.43
C THR A 722 -3.15 24.46 10.04
N ALA A 723 -2.43 23.62 9.28
CA ALA A 723 -2.72 23.36 7.88
C ALA A 723 -2.98 21.88 7.59
N VAL A 724 -4.08 21.59 6.91
CA VAL A 724 -4.46 20.25 6.45
C VAL A 724 -4.63 20.31 4.95
N LEU A 725 -3.64 19.79 4.22
CA LEU A 725 -3.47 20.05 2.79
C LEU A 725 -3.44 18.75 1.98
N ARG A 726 -4.23 18.66 0.91
CA ARG A 726 -4.11 17.60 -0.10
C ARG A 726 -4.19 16.17 0.46
N ASN A 727 -5.01 15.92 1.48
CA ASN A 727 -5.21 14.57 2.00
C ASN A 727 -6.38 13.87 1.30
N THR A 728 -6.34 12.54 1.24
CA THR A 728 -7.49 11.71 0.83
C THR A 728 -7.98 10.90 2.02
N LEU A 729 -9.23 11.11 2.39
CA LEU A 729 -9.92 10.45 3.51
C LEU A 729 -11.00 9.53 2.93
N THR A 730 -10.87 8.22 3.08
CA THR A 730 -11.80 7.24 2.50
C THR A 730 -12.49 6.44 3.59
N ARG A 731 -13.82 6.46 3.64
CA ARG A 731 -14.63 5.72 4.63
C ARG A 731 -14.25 6.02 6.08
N THR A 732 -13.86 7.26 6.34
CA THR A 732 -13.51 7.76 7.68
C THR A 732 -14.70 8.45 8.35
N GLY A 733 -14.58 8.68 9.65
CA GLY A 733 -15.70 9.08 10.51
C GLY A 733 -16.28 7.83 11.19
N GLY A 734 -16.78 7.98 12.41
CA GLY A 734 -17.28 6.87 13.21
C GLY A 734 -18.25 7.31 14.29
N TYR A 735 -18.88 6.33 14.92
CA TYR A 735 -19.82 6.56 16.00
C TYR A 735 -19.05 6.65 17.32
N GLU A 736 -19.31 7.69 18.12
CA GLU A 736 -18.76 7.85 19.46
C GLU A 736 -19.81 7.38 20.48
N PRO A 737 -19.66 6.16 21.05
CA PRO A 737 -20.69 5.56 21.88
C PRO A 737 -20.88 6.26 23.24
N ASN A 738 -19.85 6.93 23.78
CA ASN A 738 -19.96 7.56 25.10
C ASN A 738 -20.84 8.81 25.08
N TRP A 739 -20.85 9.54 23.96
CA TRP A 739 -21.65 10.77 23.80
C TRP A 739 -22.82 10.60 22.84
N GLN A 740 -22.95 9.40 22.25
CA GLN A 740 -23.93 9.08 21.22
C GLN A 740 -23.82 10.00 20.00
N SER A 741 -22.59 10.33 19.62
CA SER A 741 -22.28 11.33 18.59
C SER A 741 -21.82 10.67 17.29
N ARG A 742 -22.17 11.32 16.18
CA ARG A 742 -21.72 10.94 14.83
C ARG A 742 -20.58 11.87 14.43
N LEU A 743 -19.38 11.35 14.28
CA LEU A 743 -18.20 12.17 13.96
C LEU A 743 -17.96 12.20 12.45
N GLY A 744 -17.56 13.38 11.95
CA GLY A 744 -17.25 13.59 10.54
C GLY A 744 -15.88 13.04 10.13
N ALA A 745 -15.64 12.94 8.82
CA ALA A 745 -14.34 12.55 8.29
C ALA A 745 -13.25 13.59 8.61
N LEU A 746 -13.56 14.87 8.41
CA LEU A 746 -12.80 16.00 8.96
C LEU A 746 -13.55 16.54 10.15
N TRP A 747 -12.88 16.70 11.29
CA TRP A 747 -13.51 17.18 12.51
C TRP A 747 -12.72 18.30 13.16
N ILE A 748 -13.31 19.49 13.21
CA ILE A 748 -12.80 20.59 14.01
C ILE A 748 -13.59 20.59 15.32
N TYR A 749 -12.91 20.34 16.43
CA TYR A 749 -13.51 20.16 17.76
C TYR A 749 -12.99 21.17 18.78
N ALA A 750 -13.66 22.31 18.87
CA ALA A 750 -13.45 23.31 19.92
C ALA A 750 -14.20 22.90 21.20
N ASP A 751 -13.47 22.35 22.17
CA ASP A 751 -13.98 21.77 23.42
C ASP A 751 -13.61 22.60 24.66
N SER A 752 -12.35 22.52 25.12
CA SER A 752 -11.95 23.22 26.34
C SER A 752 -11.62 24.70 26.10
N SER A 753 -11.29 25.07 24.86
CA SER A 753 -11.02 26.46 24.47
C SER A 753 -11.50 26.77 23.05
N ASP A 754 -11.71 28.05 22.77
CA ASP A 754 -11.93 28.54 21.42
C ASP A 754 -10.73 28.23 20.52
N ILE A 755 -11.00 28.03 19.23
CA ILE A 755 -9.99 27.90 18.17
C ILE A 755 -10.04 29.20 17.35
N THR A 756 -9.19 30.15 17.74
CA THR A 756 -9.13 31.49 17.14
C THR A 756 -7.94 31.70 16.20
N ALA A 757 -6.93 30.83 16.28
CA ALA A 757 -5.81 30.81 15.36
C ALA A 757 -6.25 30.25 13.98
N PRO A 758 -5.59 30.67 12.88
CA PRO A 758 -5.93 30.19 11.55
C PRO A 758 -5.88 28.65 11.42
N VAL A 759 -6.97 28.10 10.87
CA VAL A 759 -7.04 26.71 10.42
C VAL A 759 -7.31 26.73 8.93
N LEU A 760 -6.41 26.11 8.15
CA LEU A 760 -6.53 25.99 6.70
C LEU A 760 -6.79 24.53 6.32
N LEU A 761 -7.95 24.28 5.71
CA LEU A 761 -8.26 23.02 5.04
C LEU A 761 -8.19 23.28 3.52
N GLN A 762 -7.21 22.70 2.83
CA GLN A 762 -7.04 22.93 1.39
C GLN A 762 -6.91 21.63 0.59
N ASP A 763 -7.65 21.53 -0.53
CA ASP A 763 -7.56 20.44 -1.50
C ASP A 763 -7.72 19.02 -0.92
N ASN A 764 -8.47 18.88 0.18
CA ASN A 764 -8.74 17.58 0.76
C ASN A 764 -9.89 16.87 0.03
N ASP A 765 -9.75 15.57 -0.15
CA ASP A 765 -10.80 14.71 -0.70
C ASP A 765 -11.37 13.85 0.44
N VAL A 766 -12.67 13.96 0.68
CA VAL A 766 -13.43 13.08 1.56
C VAL A 766 -14.32 12.20 0.70
N LEU A 767 -14.07 10.89 0.75
CA LEU A 767 -14.73 9.89 -0.08
C LEU A 767 -15.46 8.92 0.84
N ASP A 768 -16.78 8.81 0.66
CA ASP A 768 -17.61 7.78 1.31
C ASP A 768 -17.59 7.85 2.85
N SER A 769 -17.58 9.04 3.46
CA SER A 769 -17.50 9.19 4.92
C SER A 769 -18.67 8.51 5.65
N THR A 770 -18.42 7.93 6.83
CA THR A 770 -19.44 7.18 7.60
C THR A 770 -20.61 8.06 8.01
N TYR A 771 -20.32 9.30 8.39
CA TYR A 771 -21.31 10.32 8.67
C TYR A 771 -20.98 11.57 7.84
N SER A 772 -20.73 12.71 8.47
CA SER A 772 -20.54 13.96 7.76
C SER A 772 -19.16 14.04 7.10
N GLY A 773 -19.07 14.83 6.03
CA GLY A 773 -17.78 15.08 5.37
C GLY A 773 -16.89 15.96 6.25
N LEU A 774 -17.35 17.18 6.52
CA LEU A 774 -16.74 18.11 7.47
C LEU A 774 -17.69 18.36 8.65
N LEU A 775 -17.23 18.10 9.87
CA LEU A 775 -17.90 18.42 11.12
C LEU A 775 -17.17 19.55 11.85
N ILE A 776 -17.88 20.61 12.21
CA ILE A 776 -17.38 21.68 13.08
C ILE A 776 -18.22 21.70 14.36
N SER A 777 -17.59 21.36 15.48
CA SER A 777 -18.21 21.36 16.81
C SER A 777 -17.17 21.82 17.84
N TRP A 778 -17.45 22.05 19.12
CA TRP A 778 -18.75 22.09 19.77
C TRP A 778 -18.95 23.44 20.45
N GLN A 779 -19.07 23.49 21.77
CA GLN A 779 -19.59 24.62 22.56
C GLN A 779 -18.71 25.89 22.54
N LYS A 780 -17.47 25.78 22.04
CA LYS A 780 -16.52 26.89 21.90
C LYS A 780 -16.46 27.38 20.47
N ASN A 781 -15.95 28.59 20.29
CA ASN A 781 -15.97 29.27 18.99
C ASN A 781 -14.83 28.78 18.07
N VAL A 782 -15.12 28.70 16.78
CA VAL A 782 -14.14 28.51 15.70
C VAL A 782 -14.21 29.73 14.78
N SER A 783 -13.21 30.61 14.78
CA SER A 783 -13.34 31.95 14.18
C SER A 783 -12.40 32.30 13.02
N ALA A 784 -11.40 31.48 12.74
CA ALA A 784 -10.41 31.73 11.69
C ALA A 784 -10.24 30.53 10.75
N LEU A 785 -11.36 29.96 10.31
CA LEU A 785 -11.36 28.81 9.41
C LEU A 785 -11.36 29.24 7.93
N THR A 786 -10.47 28.66 7.14
CA THR A 786 -10.49 28.71 5.68
C THR A 786 -10.62 27.29 5.14
N VAL A 787 -11.64 27.05 4.31
CA VAL A 787 -11.85 25.81 3.56
C VAL A 787 -11.77 26.13 2.08
N ASP A 788 -10.80 25.54 1.38
CA ASP A 788 -10.52 25.83 -0.02
C ASP A 788 -10.35 24.53 -0.81
N GLY A 789 -11.12 24.33 -1.88
CA GLY A 789 -11.00 23.14 -2.72
C GLY A 789 -11.37 21.81 -2.04
N LEU A 790 -12.12 21.83 -0.94
CA LEU A 790 -12.60 20.59 -0.28
C LEU A 790 -13.59 19.85 -1.19
N LYS A 791 -13.33 18.57 -1.45
CA LYS A 791 -14.29 17.67 -2.10
C LYS A 791 -14.87 16.72 -1.08
N VAL A 792 -16.20 16.61 -1.04
CA VAL A 792 -16.92 15.59 -0.28
C VAL A 792 -17.81 14.80 -1.23
N ASP A 793 -17.53 13.51 -1.38
CA ASP A 793 -18.33 12.59 -2.19
C ASP A 793 -18.92 11.48 -1.33
N ARG A 794 -20.23 11.28 -1.43
CA ARG A 794 -21.01 10.21 -0.78
C ARG A 794 -20.91 10.18 0.75
N ALA A 795 -21.13 11.33 1.41
CA ALA A 795 -21.22 11.37 2.86
C ALA A 795 -22.45 10.61 3.39
N GLY A 796 -22.27 9.78 4.41
CA GLY A 796 -23.32 9.02 5.07
C GLY A 796 -24.36 9.87 5.83
N SER A 797 -24.03 11.14 6.13
CA SER A 797 -25.01 12.15 6.57
C SER A 797 -24.90 13.42 5.73
N TYR A 798 -24.45 14.55 6.31
CA TYR A 798 -24.30 15.83 5.62
C TYR A 798 -22.93 15.98 4.96
N GLY A 799 -22.86 16.71 3.84
CA GLY A 799 -21.57 17.10 3.28
C GLY A 799 -20.75 17.94 4.28
N ILE A 800 -21.40 18.97 4.82
CA ILE A 800 -20.86 19.87 5.85
C ILE A 800 -21.86 19.97 7.00
N GLU A 801 -21.40 19.77 8.22
CA GLU A 801 -22.18 19.84 9.45
C GLU A 801 -21.53 20.80 10.45
N ILE A 802 -22.27 21.82 10.89
CA ILE A 802 -21.76 22.89 11.75
C ILE A 802 -22.64 23.07 12.98
N ASN A 803 -22.09 22.68 14.12
CA ASN A 803 -22.73 22.67 15.44
C ASN A 803 -22.02 23.62 16.45
N SER A 804 -21.05 24.41 15.99
CA SER A 804 -20.32 25.42 16.77
C SER A 804 -20.64 26.84 16.27
N ALA A 805 -20.40 27.85 17.11
CA ALA A 805 -20.46 29.26 16.73
C ALA A 805 -19.10 29.75 16.18
N GLY A 806 -19.10 30.91 15.52
CA GLY A 806 -17.88 31.53 15.00
C GLY A 806 -17.99 31.91 13.53
N ALA A 807 -16.91 31.80 12.76
CA ALA A 807 -16.87 32.23 11.36
C ALA A 807 -15.79 31.51 10.54
N GLY A 808 -16.03 31.41 9.24
CA GLY A 808 -15.08 30.83 8.30
C GLY A 808 -15.40 31.15 6.84
N THR A 809 -14.39 31.01 5.98
CA THR A 809 -14.50 31.22 4.53
C THR A 809 -14.43 29.89 3.79
N PHE A 810 -15.31 29.70 2.82
CA PHE A 810 -15.41 28.47 2.04
C PHE A 810 -15.35 28.79 0.54
N SER A 811 -14.38 28.25 -0.18
CA SER A 811 -14.17 28.44 -1.63
C SER A 811 -13.90 27.10 -2.31
N GLY A 812 -14.34 26.92 -3.54
CA GLY A 812 -14.09 25.71 -4.32
C GLY A 812 -14.65 24.41 -3.73
N VAL A 813 -15.50 24.48 -2.70
CA VAL A 813 -15.98 23.28 -2.00
C VAL A 813 -17.07 22.58 -2.79
N THR A 814 -16.87 21.30 -3.08
CA THR A 814 -17.80 20.48 -3.86
C THR A 814 -18.36 19.37 -2.99
N VAL A 815 -19.69 19.28 -2.90
CA VAL A 815 -20.39 18.19 -2.21
C VAL A 815 -21.25 17.42 -3.21
N SER A 816 -21.08 16.09 -3.27
CA SER A 816 -21.91 15.19 -4.07
C SER A 816 -22.37 13.99 -3.25
N GLY A 817 -23.62 13.54 -3.47
CA GLY A 817 -24.11 12.28 -2.91
C GLY A 817 -24.23 12.21 -1.37
N ALA A 818 -24.27 13.34 -0.66
CA ALA A 818 -24.51 13.36 0.78
C ALA A 818 -25.95 12.95 1.11
N THR A 819 -26.12 12.01 2.04
CA THR A 819 -27.42 11.35 2.33
C THR A 819 -28.46 12.30 2.93
N ASP A 820 -28.05 13.13 3.90
CA ASP A 820 -28.96 14.02 4.63
C ASP A 820 -29.00 15.45 4.04
N GLY A 821 -28.07 15.78 3.14
CA GLY A 821 -28.01 17.06 2.44
C GLY A 821 -26.60 17.66 2.36
N GLY A 822 -26.46 18.76 1.59
CA GLY A 822 -25.16 19.40 1.40
C GLY A 822 -24.61 20.11 2.63
N LEU A 823 -25.48 20.78 3.40
CA LEU A 823 -25.13 21.59 4.56
C LEU A 823 -26.17 21.46 5.68
N SER A 824 -25.69 21.28 6.90
CA SER A 824 -26.43 21.53 8.15
C SER A 824 -25.67 22.57 8.98
N ALA A 825 -26.33 23.66 9.37
CA ALA A 825 -25.70 24.75 10.13
C ALA A 825 -26.62 25.20 11.28
N ALA A 826 -26.44 24.59 12.45
CA ALA A 826 -27.27 24.84 13.64
C ALA A 826 -26.58 25.71 14.71
N GLY A 827 -25.25 25.87 14.65
CA GLY A 827 -24.44 26.49 15.71
C GLY A 827 -24.33 28.02 15.72
N GLY A 828 -25.00 28.75 14.82
CA GLY A 828 -24.84 30.21 14.71
C GLY A 828 -23.52 30.66 14.06
N PHE A 829 -22.89 29.77 13.28
CA PHE A 829 -21.66 30.02 12.55
C PHE A 829 -21.88 30.93 11.33
N ALA A 830 -21.05 31.96 11.18
CA ALA A 830 -21.07 32.85 10.03
C ALA A 830 -20.23 32.27 8.87
N ILE A 831 -20.91 31.76 7.83
CA ILE A 831 -20.28 31.24 6.63
C ILE A 831 -20.07 32.38 5.62
N THR A 832 -18.80 32.66 5.29
CA THR A 832 -18.45 33.49 4.12
C THR A 832 -18.30 32.60 2.90
N ARG A 833 -19.26 32.66 1.99
CA ARG A 833 -19.25 31.85 0.75
C ARG A 833 -18.40 32.55 -0.33
N GLY A 834 -17.21 32.03 -0.58
CA GLY A 834 -16.36 32.39 -1.70
C GLY A 834 -16.83 31.81 -3.04
N THR A 835 -15.97 31.88 -4.06
CA THR A 835 -16.27 31.40 -5.42
C THR A 835 -16.12 29.87 -5.53
N GLY A 836 -16.75 29.26 -6.54
CA GLY A 836 -16.51 27.84 -6.90
C GLY A 836 -17.22 26.78 -6.05
N ASN A 837 -18.06 27.15 -5.07
CA ASN A 837 -18.78 26.19 -4.22
C ASN A 837 -19.98 25.54 -4.94
N THR A 838 -20.12 24.21 -4.87
CA THR A 838 -21.22 23.47 -5.51
C THR A 838 -21.79 22.34 -4.62
N GLY A 839 -23.10 22.11 -4.67
CA GLY A 839 -23.76 20.98 -4.02
C GLY A 839 -24.17 21.15 -2.55
N TRP A 840 -23.96 22.33 -1.96
CA TRP A 840 -24.30 22.65 -0.57
C TRP A 840 -24.67 24.12 -0.37
#